data_AF-A0A354PCB1-F1
#
_entry.id   AF-A0A354PCB1-F1
#
_cell.length_a   1.000
_cell.length_b   1.000
_cell.length_c   1.000
_cell.angle_alpha   90.00
_cell.angle_beta   90.00
_cell.angle_gamma   90.00
#
_symmetry.space_group_name_H-M   'P 1'
#
loop_
_entity.id
_entity.type
_entity.pdbx_description
1 polymer ?
#
loop_
_entity_poly.entity_id
_entity_poly.type
_entity_poly.pdbx_seq_one_letter_code
_entity_poly.pdbx_strand_id
1 'polypeptide(L)'
;AAMLIGGTRGASIVAGNPDASPLYRALLYTDSDLQMPPDRKLSDEQIEVVKKWILAGAVAPKTDHDPVGKSGAEVSAKDHWSYQMPVATITGDDASGAIDILLGRRLSDQGLTFSPKADRRTLLRRISYDLTGLTPSFDELEKFASDPRTDDLVIAEAIDSLLASPHFGERWARHWMDLSRYSDTKGYVFQEDRQYAQAYRYRDWLIESFNRDLPYNEFVRKQIAADLDVDADGKGNEHLPALGFLTLGRRFLNNRHDIIDDRLDVITRGLMGMTLACARCHDHKYDPVSQADYYALSGVFLNTDEPGGEPFAHRLADSPDQRESRILKRGNPSSPGDQVPRRFVTFFAPQEQPFGPGSGRRELADHITAPDNPLTARVMVNRIWMNLMGSSLVESPSDIGTRCPPPLQQDLLDQMAVDFQTDGWSIKRMIRRIMTSAAYQQQSVARGPHADLAIEADPANTLYWRTNRRRRDIESLRDGLLAASGQLDRQLLGPSVKVDKAPFPKRRTVYAYIDRQDLAGFLRNFDMASPDAHSPSRAYTSVPQQGLYLLNSDFVAQQSIELGRQAAKLAEQSDRQAAGDWLFRQALGRSATERELQLVGAFIDSPPEQMEVSETWIAGYGTLDLDAGKLAKFERLPKFQDGRWSGNDGAPDAILGWCLIHAQGGHPGTGLEFAVVRRWVAPRDGTIRIRGTLNHPAKEGDGVRGTIVHDSQQALGQWTVLSGETKTAVETLEVRQGQTIDFVTDSVGNPNHDSFNWTVRIRYEDGAKENYESEKQLPTPRPEPLDGWQLLAQAILASNEFAFID
;
A
#
# COMPACT_ATOMS: atom_id res chain seq x y z
N ALA A 1 13.38 40.79 11.66
CA ALA A 1 13.79 41.21 10.29
C ALA A 1 12.64 41.04 9.28
N ALA A 2 12.18 39.82 8.99
CA ALA A 2 11.12 39.58 7.99
C ALA A 2 9.81 40.37 8.20
N MET A 3 9.35 40.56 9.44
CA MET A 3 8.13 41.33 9.73
C MET A 3 8.27 42.85 9.50
N LEU A 4 9.51 43.38 9.52
CA LEU A 4 9.81 44.80 9.25
C LEU A 4 9.94 45.07 7.74
N ILE A 5 10.32 44.05 6.96
CA ILE A 5 10.32 44.10 5.49
C ILE A 5 8.90 43.90 4.96
N GLY A 6 8.16 42.95 5.56
CA GLY A 6 6.77 42.66 5.23
C GLY A 6 6.59 41.96 3.88
N GLY A 7 5.39 42.06 3.32
CA GLY A 7 5.02 41.43 2.04
C GLY A 7 4.60 42.47 0.99
N THR A 8 3.77 42.08 0.03
CA THR A 8 3.26 42.98 -1.03
C THR A 8 2.46 44.19 -0.54
N ARG A 9 2.08 44.22 0.75
CA ARG A 9 1.43 45.35 1.43
C ARG A 9 2.38 46.21 2.27
N GLY A 10 3.71 46.01 2.15
CA GLY A 10 4.72 46.65 2.97
C GLY A 10 4.90 45.96 4.33
N ALA A 11 5.63 46.64 5.23
CA ALA A 11 6.00 46.14 6.56
C ALA A 11 4.77 45.67 7.36
N SER A 12 4.82 44.44 7.89
CA SER A 12 3.75 43.89 8.74
C SER A 12 3.72 44.53 10.14
N ILE A 13 4.84 45.14 10.55
CA ILE A 13 5.00 45.88 11.80
C ILE A 13 5.74 47.19 11.52
N VAL A 14 5.21 48.28 12.07
CA VAL A 14 5.88 49.59 12.17
C VAL A 14 6.31 49.77 13.62
N ALA A 15 7.61 49.60 13.90
CA ALA A 15 8.15 49.69 15.25
C ALA A 15 7.78 51.04 15.91
N GLY A 16 7.29 50.99 17.15
CA GLY A 16 6.82 52.17 17.89
C GLY A 16 5.42 52.67 17.51
N ASN A 17 4.77 52.10 16.48
CA ASN A 17 3.45 52.54 16.01
C ASN A 17 2.50 51.35 15.74
N PRO A 18 1.72 50.92 16.76
CA PRO A 18 0.74 49.85 16.62
C PRO A 18 -0.33 50.15 15.58
N ASP A 19 -0.85 51.38 15.52
CA ASP A 19 -1.97 51.73 14.61
C ASP A 19 -1.54 51.67 13.14
N ALA A 20 -0.28 51.99 12.86
CA ALA A 20 0.30 51.84 11.53
C ALA A 20 0.68 50.38 11.19
N SER A 21 0.70 49.46 12.16
CA SER A 21 1.13 48.07 11.98
C SER A 21 -0.03 47.17 11.48
N PRO A 22 0.03 46.61 10.26
CA PRO A 22 -1.00 45.69 9.76
C PRO A 22 -1.27 44.49 10.67
N LEU A 23 -0.24 43.96 11.34
CA LEU A 23 -0.40 42.88 12.31
C LEU A 23 -1.35 43.26 13.44
N TYR A 24 -1.17 44.44 14.05
CA TYR A 24 -2.00 44.86 15.18
C TYR A 24 -3.45 45.10 14.74
N ARG A 25 -3.65 45.74 13.57
CA ARG A 25 -4.98 45.93 12.99
C ARG A 25 -5.72 44.62 12.74
N ALA A 26 -5.01 43.59 12.26
CA ALA A 26 -5.59 42.26 12.04
C ALA A 26 -6.11 41.60 13.33
N LEU A 27 -5.47 41.85 14.47
CA LEU A 27 -5.87 41.31 15.77
C LEU A 27 -7.09 42.03 16.37
N LEU A 28 -7.33 43.29 15.98
CA LEU A 28 -8.44 44.09 16.52
C LEU A 28 -9.81 43.67 15.97
N TYR A 29 -9.84 42.97 14.82
CA TYR A 29 -11.07 42.57 14.13
C TYR A 29 -11.95 43.76 13.71
N THR A 30 -11.35 44.93 13.54
CA THR A 30 -12.05 46.16 13.12
C THR A 30 -12.22 46.26 11.61
N ASP A 31 -11.50 45.43 10.86
CA ASP A 31 -11.58 45.30 9.41
C ASP A 31 -12.10 43.90 9.07
N SER A 32 -13.19 43.81 8.31
CA SER A 32 -13.80 42.52 7.92
C SER A 32 -12.92 41.70 6.97
N ASP A 33 -12.03 42.35 6.22
CA ASP A 33 -11.16 41.71 5.23
C ASP A 33 -9.75 41.41 5.79
N LEU A 34 -9.52 41.74 7.06
CA LEU A 34 -8.23 41.59 7.74
C LEU A 34 -8.45 41.17 9.21
N GLN A 35 -8.70 39.88 9.42
CA GLN A 35 -8.96 39.29 10.74
C GLN A 35 -8.04 38.10 10.99
N MET A 36 -7.23 38.15 12.05
CA MET A 36 -6.34 37.06 12.45
C MET A 36 -6.33 36.91 13.98
N PRO A 37 -6.36 35.69 14.56
CA PRO A 37 -6.51 34.39 13.88
C PRO A 37 -7.96 34.12 13.44
N PRO A 38 -8.21 33.70 12.18
CA PRO A 38 -9.53 33.75 11.52
C PRO A 38 -10.66 33.06 12.30
N ASP A 39 -10.36 31.96 12.99
CA ASP A 39 -11.36 31.17 13.72
C ASP A 39 -11.84 31.85 15.01
N ARG A 40 -11.01 32.71 15.63
CA ARG A 40 -11.34 33.37 16.90
C ARG A 40 -10.40 34.54 17.21
N LYS A 41 -10.99 35.69 17.55
CA LYS A 41 -10.27 36.86 18.08
C LYS A 41 -9.53 36.50 19.40
N LEU A 42 -8.28 36.95 19.52
CA LEU A 42 -7.50 36.85 20.77
C LEU A 42 -8.18 37.62 21.91
N SER A 43 -7.83 37.29 23.15
CA SER A 43 -8.34 38.07 24.30
C SER A 43 -7.74 39.48 24.30
N ASP A 44 -8.44 40.44 24.90
CA ASP A 44 -7.97 41.83 24.95
C ASP A 44 -6.61 41.92 25.68
N GLU A 45 -6.37 41.07 26.68
CA GLU A 45 -5.07 41.00 27.37
C GLU A 45 -3.93 40.58 26.41
N GLN A 46 -4.18 39.60 25.54
CA GLN A 46 -3.20 39.13 24.56
C GLN A 46 -2.94 40.19 23.48
N ILE A 47 -3.98 40.88 23.03
CA ILE A 47 -3.87 41.98 22.06
C ILE A 47 -3.05 43.14 22.66
N GLU A 48 -3.28 43.47 23.94
CA GLU A 48 -2.52 44.49 24.64
C GLU A 48 -1.04 44.12 24.84
N VAL A 49 -0.70 42.84 25.00
CA VAL A 49 0.70 42.38 25.00
C VAL A 49 1.38 42.69 23.67
N VAL A 50 0.71 42.38 22.54
CA VAL A 50 1.25 42.67 21.20
C VAL A 50 1.39 44.17 20.97
N LYS A 51 0.41 44.98 21.41
CA LYS A 51 0.48 46.45 21.36
C LYS A 51 1.69 47.00 22.11
N LYS A 52 1.89 46.57 23.36
CA LYS A 52 3.02 47.00 24.20
C LYS A 52 4.36 46.60 23.60
N TRP A 53 4.44 45.40 23.03
CA TRP A 53 5.64 44.95 22.34
C TRP A 53 5.98 45.82 21.11
N ILE A 54 4.99 46.18 20.29
CA ILE A 54 5.19 47.08 19.15
C ILE A 54 5.61 48.48 19.62
N LEU A 55 4.95 49.02 20.65
CA LEU A 55 5.32 50.32 21.27
C LEU A 55 6.75 50.33 21.81
N ALA A 56 7.20 49.20 22.38
CA ALA A 56 8.56 49.02 22.86
C ALA A 56 9.60 48.88 21.73
N GLY A 57 9.22 49.10 20.47
CA GLY A 57 10.10 49.02 19.31
C GLY A 57 10.10 47.66 18.61
N ALA A 58 9.14 46.78 18.93
CA ALA A 58 9.05 45.42 18.40
C ALA A 58 10.36 44.64 18.55
N VAL A 59 11.02 44.83 19.70
CA VAL A 59 12.34 44.26 20.01
C VAL A 59 12.21 42.74 20.09
N ALA A 60 13.01 42.02 19.30
CA ALA A 60 13.04 40.57 19.38
C ALA A 60 13.53 40.14 20.78
N PRO A 61 12.92 39.13 21.42
CA PRO A 61 13.43 38.60 22.67
C PRO A 61 14.88 38.13 22.46
N LYS A 62 15.79 38.47 23.38
CA LYS A 62 17.09 37.80 23.46
C LYS A 62 16.85 36.44 24.09
N THR A 63 16.57 35.43 23.28
CA THR A 63 16.58 34.05 23.72
C THR A 63 18.00 33.50 23.60
N ASP A 64 18.55 33.00 24.70
CA ASP A 64 19.68 32.05 24.70
C ASP A 64 19.28 30.66 24.15
N HIS A 65 18.07 30.56 23.62
CA HIS A 65 17.66 29.54 22.68
C HIS A 65 17.69 30.14 21.28
N ASP A 66 18.61 29.63 20.46
CA ASP A 66 18.54 29.75 19.02
C ASP A 66 17.10 29.46 18.58
N PRO A 67 16.49 30.33 17.75
CA PRO A 67 15.26 29.96 17.09
C PRO A 67 15.53 28.68 16.30
N VAL A 68 14.68 27.67 16.54
CA VAL A 68 14.58 26.42 15.77
C VAL A 68 14.92 26.68 14.31
N GLY A 69 16.10 26.24 13.88
CA GLY A 69 16.51 26.15 12.48
C GLY A 69 16.94 27.45 11.78
N LYS A 70 17.92 28.18 12.33
CA LYS A 70 19.01 28.71 11.49
C LYS A 70 20.26 27.82 11.63
N SER A 71 20.09 26.51 11.46
CA SER A 71 21.21 25.59 11.27
C SER A 71 21.37 25.36 9.77
N GLY A 72 22.41 25.98 9.22
CA GLY A 72 22.71 26.08 7.81
C GLY A 72 22.77 27.55 7.45
N ALA A 73 23.95 28.05 7.08
CA ALA A 73 24.01 29.19 6.18
C ALA A 73 22.98 28.96 5.07
N GLU A 74 22.27 29.99 4.60
CA GLU A 74 21.54 29.88 3.34
C GLU A 74 22.60 29.51 2.28
N VAL A 75 22.80 28.21 2.05
CA VAL A 75 23.59 27.72 0.94
C VAL A 75 22.83 28.26 -0.27
N SER A 76 23.47 29.18 -0.99
CA SER A 76 22.93 29.64 -2.25
C SER A 76 22.53 28.41 -3.04
N ALA A 77 21.35 28.39 -3.68
CA ALA A 77 20.95 27.23 -4.47
C ALA A 77 22.06 26.85 -5.47
N LYS A 78 22.82 27.84 -5.96
CA LYS A 78 23.98 27.62 -6.83
C LYS A 78 25.13 26.81 -6.22
N ASP A 79 25.23 26.72 -4.90
CA ASP A 79 26.29 26.02 -4.16
C ASP A 79 25.78 24.72 -3.52
N HIS A 80 24.49 24.40 -3.71
CA HIS A 80 23.89 23.21 -3.12
C HIS A 80 24.39 21.93 -3.78
N TRP A 81 24.67 20.90 -2.97
CA TRP A 81 25.37 19.68 -3.42
C TRP A 81 24.65 18.95 -4.56
N SER A 82 23.31 18.86 -4.50
CA SER A 82 22.53 18.13 -5.51
C SER A 82 22.36 18.91 -6.81
N TYR A 83 22.62 20.23 -6.78
CA TYR A 83 22.58 21.10 -7.95
C TYR A 83 23.94 21.26 -8.62
N GLN A 84 25.01 20.71 -8.03
CA GLN A 84 26.31 20.54 -8.70
C GLN A 84 26.29 19.29 -9.57
N MET A 85 27.03 19.30 -10.68
CA MET A 85 27.26 18.08 -11.45
C MET A 85 27.96 17.02 -10.58
N PRO A 86 27.53 15.74 -10.61
CA PRO A 86 28.22 14.67 -9.90
C PRO A 86 29.62 14.46 -10.46
N VAL A 87 30.57 14.17 -9.57
CA VAL A 87 31.98 13.94 -9.94
C VAL A 87 32.40 12.55 -9.49
N ALA A 88 32.83 11.72 -10.43
CA ALA A 88 33.48 10.45 -10.14
C ALA A 88 34.90 10.67 -9.59
N THR A 89 35.21 10.09 -8.44
CA THR A 89 36.51 10.22 -7.78
C THR A 89 37.42 9.02 -8.02
N ILE A 90 36.85 7.86 -8.36
CA ILE A 90 37.55 6.64 -8.73
C ILE A 90 37.39 6.44 -10.25
N THR A 91 38.51 6.28 -10.96
CA THR A 91 38.57 6.18 -12.42
C THR A 91 39.56 5.10 -12.86
N GLY A 92 39.56 4.74 -14.15
CA GLY A 92 40.48 3.75 -14.71
C GLY A 92 40.17 2.33 -14.23
N ASP A 93 41.21 1.52 -14.01
CA ASP A 93 41.09 0.09 -13.68
C ASP A 93 40.39 -0.15 -12.32
N ASP A 94 40.44 0.81 -11.40
CA ASP A 94 39.82 0.71 -10.07
C ASP A 94 38.30 0.99 -10.10
N ALA A 95 37.76 1.48 -11.22
CA ALA A 95 36.38 1.92 -11.30
C ALA A 95 35.38 0.81 -10.94
N SER A 96 35.66 -0.46 -11.26
CA SER A 96 34.77 -1.59 -10.92
C SER A 96 34.68 -1.86 -9.41
N GLY A 97 35.67 -1.45 -8.62
CA GLY A 97 35.71 -1.60 -7.16
C GLY A 97 35.28 -0.35 -6.39
N ALA A 98 34.81 0.69 -7.07
CA ALA A 98 34.61 2.02 -6.46
C ALA A 98 33.66 2.02 -5.24
N ILE A 99 32.62 1.18 -5.25
CA ILE A 99 31.67 1.05 -4.12
C ILE A 99 32.41 0.65 -2.84
N ASP A 100 33.19 -0.44 -2.90
CA ASP A 100 33.89 -0.98 -1.75
C ASP A 100 35.04 -0.07 -1.31
N ILE A 101 35.72 0.58 -2.27
CA ILE A 101 36.80 1.55 -1.97
C ILE A 101 36.25 2.75 -1.21
N LEU A 102 35.14 3.35 -1.66
CA LEU A 102 34.59 4.56 -1.04
C LEU A 102 33.98 4.27 0.33
N LEU A 103 33.21 3.20 0.47
CA LEU A 103 32.69 2.78 1.78
C LEU A 103 33.81 2.36 2.73
N GLY A 104 34.78 1.58 2.25
CA GLY A 104 35.93 1.14 3.04
C GLY A 104 36.75 2.30 3.60
N ARG A 105 36.94 3.39 2.83
CA ARG A 105 37.58 4.62 3.33
C ARG A 105 36.79 5.24 4.48
N ARG A 106 35.47 5.41 4.33
CA ARG A 106 34.61 5.98 5.38
C ARG A 106 34.59 5.13 6.65
N LEU A 107 34.58 3.82 6.51
CA LEU A 107 34.68 2.89 7.64
C LEU A 107 36.04 3.03 8.33
N SER A 108 37.12 3.06 7.56
CA SER A 108 38.48 3.20 8.09
C SER A 108 38.69 4.51 8.85
N ASP A 109 38.09 5.61 8.39
CA ASP A 109 38.12 6.91 9.09
C ASP A 109 37.49 6.86 10.48
N GLN A 110 36.59 5.89 10.72
CA GLN A 110 35.93 5.64 12.00
C GLN A 110 36.53 4.44 12.76
N GLY A 111 37.64 3.86 12.27
CA GLY A 111 38.23 2.65 12.85
C GLY A 111 37.36 1.39 12.70
N LEU A 112 36.43 1.39 11.74
CA LEU A 112 35.52 0.29 11.45
C LEU A 112 35.96 -0.49 10.21
N THR A 113 35.41 -1.69 10.06
CA THR A 113 35.59 -2.53 8.87
C THR A 113 34.25 -3.14 8.47
N PHE A 114 34.15 -3.63 7.24
CA PHE A 114 33.01 -4.44 6.81
C PHE A 114 32.83 -5.68 7.71
N SER A 115 31.58 -6.07 7.91
CA SER A 115 31.21 -7.35 8.51
C SER A 115 31.59 -8.51 7.60
N PRO A 116 31.86 -9.71 8.13
CA PRO A 116 32.14 -10.86 7.28
C PRO A 116 31.01 -11.15 6.29
N LYS A 117 31.39 -11.72 5.16
CA LYS A 117 30.48 -12.17 4.11
C LYS A 117 29.42 -13.14 4.63
N ALA A 118 28.20 -13.02 4.13
CA ALA A 118 27.14 -13.98 4.39
C ALA A 118 27.49 -15.36 3.82
N ASP A 119 26.99 -16.43 4.43
CA ASP A 119 27.10 -17.75 3.85
C ASP A 119 26.32 -17.83 2.52
N ARG A 120 26.71 -18.78 1.66
CA ARG A 120 26.17 -18.90 0.31
C ARG A 120 24.65 -19.10 0.26
N ARG A 121 24.04 -19.81 1.23
CA ARG A 121 22.59 -20.02 1.23
C ARG A 121 21.86 -18.71 1.53
N THR A 122 22.30 -18.01 2.57
CA THR A 122 21.78 -16.68 2.92
C THR A 122 21.93 -15.70 1.75
N LEU A 123 23.10 -15.71 1.09
CA LEU A 123 23.36 -14.81 -0.01
C LEU A 123 22.49 -15.12 -1.24
N LEU A 124 22.37 -16.37 -1.68
CA LEU A 124 21.49 -16.71 -2.82
C LEU A 124 20.03 -16.38 -2.51
N ARG A 125 19.57 -16.66 -1.29
CA ARG A 125 18.22 -16.31 -0.85
C ARG A 125 17.98 -14.80 -0.98
N ARG A 126 18.91 -13.97 -0.49
CA ARG A 126 18.85 -12.50 -0.62
C ARG A 126 18.82 -12.05 -2.08
N ILE A 127 19.75 -12.55 -2.90
CA ILE A 127 19.85 -12.24 -4.33
C ILE A 127 18.54 -12.59 -5.04
N SER A 128 17.95 -13.75 -4.74
CA SER A 128 16.71 -14.20 -5.37
C SER A 128 15.51 -13.30 -5.03
N TYR A 129 15.38 -12.88 -3.77
CA TYR A 129 14.33 -11.93 -3.37
C TYR A 129 14.54 -10.55 -3.98
N ASP A 130 15.77 -10.04 -4.01
CA ASP A 130 16.06 -8.73 -4.56
C ASP A 130 15.82 -8.65 -6.07
N LEU A 131 16.16 -9.72 -6.78
CA LEU A 131 16.04 -9.74 -8.23
C LEU A 131 14.67 -10.19 -8.69
N THR A 132 14.02 -11.16 -8.04
CA THR A 132 12.78 -11.77 -8.55
C THR A 132 11.60 -11.70 -7.57
N GLY A 133 11.84 -11.42 -6.29
CA GLY A 133 10.84 -11.52 -5.22
C GLY A 133 10.42 -12.96 -4.91
N LEU A 134 11.13 -13.96 -5.44
CA LEU A 134 10.80 -15.38 -5.29
C LEU A 134 11.85 -16.09 -4.44
N THR A 135 11.40 -17.08 -3.67
CA THR A 135 12.29 -17.98 -2.94
C THR A 135 13.00 -18.93 -3.91
N PRO A 136 14.32 -19.18 -3.75
CA PRO A 136 14.96 -20.32 -4.39
C PRO A 136 14.47 -21.61 -3.73
N SER A 137 14.47 -22.72 -4.48
CA SER A 137 14.20 -24.05 -3.93
C SER A 137 15.37 -24.54 -3.08
N PHE A 138 15.09 -25.51 -2.21
CA PHE A 138 16.13 -26.16 -1.40
C PHE A 138 17.26 -26.73 -2.27
N ASP A 139 16.92 -27.40 -3.38
CA ASP A 139 17.93 -28.01 -4.25
C ASP A 139 18.82 -26.96 -4.95
N GLU A 140 18.25 -25.80 -5.34
CA GLU A 140 19.03 -24.67 -5.86
C GLU A 140 19.99 -24.11 -4.80
N LEU A 141 19.51 -23.97 -3.55
CA LEU A 141 20.34 -23.53 -2.42
C LEU A 141 21.48 -24.49 -2.13
N GLU A 142 21.22 -25.79 -2.10
CA GLU A 142 22.25 -26.83 -1.88
C GLU A 142 23.27 -26.87 -3.01
N LYS A 143 22.82 -26.79 -4.26
CA LYS A 143 23.71 -26.76 -5.43
C LYS A 143 24.63 -25.54 -5.39
N PHE A 144 24.09 -24.37 -5.06
CA PHE A 144 24.87 -23.14 -4.95
C PHE A 144 25.85 -23.16 -3.76
N ALA A 145 25.40 -23.66 -2.61
CA ALA A 145 26.21 -23.75 -1.40
C ALA A 145 27.39 -24.72 -1.57
N SER A 146 27.19 -25.80 -2.32
CA SER A 146 28.17 -26.88 -2.53
C SER A 146 29.09 -26.70 -3.74
N ASP A 147 28.90 -25.65 -4.55
CA ASP A 147 29.69 -25.42 -5.77
C ASP A 147 31.20 -25.25 -5.45
N PRO A 148 32.11 -26.06 -6.02
CA PRO A 148 33.54 -26.02 -5.67
C PRO A 148 34.29 -24.80 -6.24
N ARG A 149 33.65 -24.00 -7.11
CA ARG A 149 34.27 -22.83 -7.75
C ARG A 149 34.38 -21.65 -6.79
N THR A 150 35.15 -20.63 -7.18
CA THR A 150 35.36 -19.42 -6.39
C THR A 150 34.05 -18.66 -6.18
N ASP A 151 33.93 -18.06 -4.99
CA ASP A 151 32.77 -17.26 -4.62
C ASP A 151 32.42 -16.19 -5.65
N ASP A 152 33.42 -15.42 -6.10
CA ASP A 152 33.20 -14.29 -7.03
C ASP A 152 32.57 -14.76 -8.35
N LEU A 153 33.01 -15.91 -8.87
CA LEU A 153 32.47 -16.49 -10.09
C LEU A 153 31.04 -17.00 -9.88
N VAL A 154 30.83 -17.78 -8.82
CA VAL A 154 29.53 -18.43 -8.55
C VAL A 154 28.45 -17.40 -8.24
N ILE A 155 28.79 -16.35 -7.48
CA ILE A 155 27.86 -15.26 -7.15
C ILE A 155 27.55 -14.42 -8.38
N ALA A 156 28.56 -14.06 -9.17
CA ALA A 156 28.36 -13.30 -10.41
C ALA A 156 27.45 -14.04 -11.40
N GLU A 157 27.67 -15.35 -11.62
CA GLU A 157 26.82 -16.18 -12.48
C GLU A 157 25.38 -16.27 -11.97
N ALA A 158 25.18 -16.40 -10.64
CA ALA A 158 23.84 -16.44 -10.06
C ALA A 158 23.10 -15.10 -10.23
N ILE A 159 23.79 -13.98 -10.02
CA ILE A 159 23.25 -12.63 -10.29
C ILE A 159 22.88 -12.50 -11.77
N ASP A 160 23.78 -12.88 -12.69
CA ASP A 160 23.55 -12.77 -14.12
C ASP A 160 22.37 -13.63 -14.59
N SER A 161 22.25 -14.85 -14.06
CA SER A 161 21.12 -15.75 -14.31
C SER A 161 19.78 -15.15 -13.83
N LEU A 162 19.75 -14.61 -12.61
CA LEU A 162 18.53 -14.02 -12.04
C LEU A 162 18.17 -12.66 -12.67
N LEU A 163 19.15 -11.88 -13.11
CA LEU A 163 18.93 -10.67 -13.93
C LEU A 163 18.35 -11.01 -15.30
N ALA A 164 18.70 -12.17 -15.87
CA ALA A 164 18.15 -12.65 -17.14
C ALA A 164 16.75 -13.28 -17.00
N SER A 165 16.32 -13.62 -15.78
CA SER A 165 15.00 -14.18 -15.51
C SER A 165 13.88 -13.19 -15.90
N PRO A 166 12.78 -13.63 -16.52
CA PRO A 166 11.64 -12.76 -16.80
C PRO A 166 10.93 -12.26 -15.53
N HIS A 167 11.15 -12.93 -14.39
CA HIS A 167 10.63 -12.52 -13.09
C HIS A 167 11.39 -11.31 -12.50
N PHE A 168 12.53 -10.94 -13.10
CA PHE A 168 13.23 -9.70 -12.78
C PHE A 168 12.34 -8.48 -13.02
N GLY A 169 11.73 -8.42 -14.21
CA GLY A 169 10.84 -7.34 -14.60
C GLY A 169 9.63 -7.22 -13.68
N GLU A 170 9.05 -8.34 -13.24
CA GLU A 170 7.95 -8.35 -12.27
C GLU A 170 8.35 -7.72 -10.93
N ARG A 171 9.54 -8.04 -10.42
CA ARG A 171 10.05 -7.48 -9.17
C ARG A 171 10.31 -5.98 -9.29
N TRP A 172 11.04 -5.57 -10.32
CA TRP A 172 11.48 -4.18 -10.47
C TRP A 172 10.38 -3.24 -10.97
N ALA A 173 9.44 -3.74 -11.79
CA ALA A 173 8.23 -3.00 -12.12
C ALA A 173 7.38 -2.71 -10.87
N ARG A 174 7.37 -3.60 -9.87
CA ARG A 174 6.63 -3.34 -8.63
C ARG A 174 7.18 -2.14 -7.90
N HIS A 175 8.50 -2.00 -7.77
CA HIS A 175 9.09 -0.80 -7.16
C HIS A 175 8.71 0.47 -7.93
N TRP A 176 8.68 0.41 -9.27
CA TRP A 176 8.26 1.54 -10.11
C TRP A 176 6.77 1.89 -9.99
N MET A 177 5.91 0.90 -9.78
CA MET A 177 4.48 1.11 -9.62
C MET A 177 4.11 1.93 -8.36
N ASP A 178 4.95 1.88 -7.31
CA ASP A 178 4.80 2.74 -6.12
C ASP A 178 5.07 4.22 -6.45
N LEU A 179 6.05 4.48 -7.32
CA LEU A 179 6.41 5.82 -7.76
C LEU A 179 5.36 6.40 -8.72
N SER A 180 4.90 5.58 -9.66
CA SER A 180 3.97 5.98 -10.71
C SER A 180 2.51 6.06 -10.26
N ARG A 181 2.22 5.72 -8.99
CA ARG A 181 0.88 5.69 -8.38
C ARG A 181 -0.13 4.85 -9.17
N TYR A 182 0.32 3.65 -9.57
CA TYR A 182 -0.46 2.70 -10.36
C TYR A 182 -1.78 2.33 -9.67
N SER A 183 -2.86 2.32 -10.44
CA SER A 183 -4.15 1.75 -10.04
C SER A 183 -4.93 1.30 -11.26
N ASP A 184 -5.75 0.26 -11.09
CA ASP A 184 -6.73 -0.15 -12.10
C ASP A 184 -7.98 0.77 -12.12
N THR A 185 -8.03 1.80 -11.25
CA THR A 185 -9.19 2.70 -11.09
C THR A 185 -8.82 4.20 -11.00
N LYS A 186 -9.75 5.05 -11.45
CA LYS A 186 -9.66 6.52 -11.50
C LYS A 186 -9.80 7.22 -10.15
N GLY A 187 -10.30 6.52 -9.13
CA GLY A 187 -10.82 7.11 -7.91
C GLY A 187 -12.30 7.52 -8.04
N TYR A 188 -12.72 8.52 -7.26
CA TYR A 188 -14.09 9.06 -7.35
C TYR A 188 -14.25 9.91 -8.61
N VAL A 189 -15.17 9.50 -9.49
CA VAL A 189 -15.63 10.22 -10.68
C VAL A 189 -17.17 10.21 -10.70
N PHE A 190 -17.78 11.26 -11.24
CA PHE A 190 -19.24 11.41 -11.25
C PHE A 190 -19.81 10.87 -12.56
N GLN A 191 -20.75 9.92 -12.49
CA GLN A 191 -21.48 9.36 -13.64
C GLN A 191 -20.61 8.72 -14.76
N GLU A 192 -19.35 8.40 -14.48
CA GLU A 192 -18.43 7.70 -15.39
C GLU A 192 -18.01 6.34 -14.81
N ASP A 193 -17.52 5.46 -15.68
CA ASP A 193 -16.84 4.24 -15.23
C ASP A 193 -15.58 4.59 -14.44
N ARG A 194 -15.48 4.05 -13.23
CA ARG A 194 -14.36 4.20 -12.30
C ARG A 194 -13.14 3.38 -12.72
N GLN A 195 -13.30 2.38 -13.57
CA GLN A 195 -12.19 1.55 -14.04
C GLN A 195 -11.40 2.23 -15.15
N TYR A 196 -10.09 2.02 -15.14
CA TYR A 196 -9.24 2.30 -16.28
C TYR A 196 -9.25 1.10 -17.21
N ALA A 197 -9.74 1.30 -18.45
CA ALA A 197 -9.70 0.27 -19.47
C ALA A 197 -8.27 -0.22 -19.72
N GLN A 198 -8.02 -1.51 -19.46
CA GLN A 198 -6.73 -2.16 -19.70
C GLN A 198 -5.53 -1.49 -19.00
N ALA A 199 -5.73 -0.92 -17.79
CA ALA A 199 -4.67 -0.32 -16.97
C ALA A 199 -3.41 -1.21 -16.86
N TYR A 200 -3.64 -2.52 -16.75
CA TYR A 200 -2.62 -3.56 -16.67
C TYR A 200 -1.57 -3.52 -17.78
N ARG A 201 -1.87 -2.97 -18.97
CA ARG A 201 -0.89 -2.83 -20.05
C ARG A 201 0.29 -1.93 -19.69
N TYR A 202 0.09 -0.92 -18.84
CA TYR A 202 1.21 -0.11 -18.35
C TYR A 202 2.12 -0.93 -17.44
N ARG A 203 1.56 -1.72 -16.51
CA ARG A 203 2.33 -2.67 -15.69
C ARG A 203 3.09 -3.66 -16.57
N ASP A 204 2.43 -4.24 -17.57
CA ASP A 204 3.07 -5.20 -18.47
C ASP A 204 4.22 -4.55 -19.26
N TRP A 205 4.04 -3.32 -19.75
CA TRP A 205 5.12 -2.56 -20.38
C TRP A 205 6.27 -2.24 -19.42
N LEU A 206 6.00 -1.97 -18.14
CA LEU A 206 7.05 -1.82 -17.13
C LEU A 206 7.84 -3.12 -17.00
N ILE A 207 7.16 -4.25 -16.81
CA ILE A 207 7.78 -5.58 -16.67
C ILE A 207 8.70 -5.87 -17.86
N GLU A 208 8.19 -5.67 -19.08
CA GLU A 208 8.96 -5.87 -20.31
C GLU A 208 10.14 -4.89 -20.41
N SER A 209 9.95 -3.63 -20.01
CA SER A 209 11.01 -2.60 -20.05
C SER A 209 12.18 -2.91 -19.13
N PHE A 210 11.90 -3.37 -17.91
CA PHE A 210 12.95 -3.83 -16.99
C PHE A 210 13.61 -5.11 -17.50
N ASN A 211 12.85 -6.06 -18.06
CA ASN A 211 13.40 -7.31 -18.59
C ASN A 211 14.33 -7.09 -19.79
N ARG A 212 13.99 -6.17 -20.70
CA ARG A 212 14.86 -5.80 -21.84
C ARG A 212 15.99 -4.84 -21.45
N ASP A 213 16.04 -4.40 -20.20
CA ASP A 213 16.99 -3.39 -19.69
C ASP A 213 16.98 -2.12 -20.56
N LEU A 214 15.77 -1.62 -20.84
CA LEU A 214 15.60 -0.38 -21.60
C LEU A 214 16.38 0.74 -20.88
N PRO A 215 17.30 1.46 -21.57
CA PRO A 215 18.08 2.53 -20.96
C PRO A 215 17.17 3.51 -20.22
N TYR A 216 17.53 3.86 -18.97
CA TYR A 216 16.65 4.62 -18.09
C TYR A 216 16.25 5.99 -18.67
N ASN A 217 17.13 6.65 -19.41
CA ASN A 217 16.82 7.88 -20.14
C ASN A 217 15.71 7.67 -21.19
N GLU A 218 15.78 6.59 -21.98
CA GLU A 218 14.73 6.25 -22.95
C GLU A 218 13.43 5.80 -22.26
N PHE A 219 13.54 5.08 -21.15
CA PHE A 219 12.42 4.68 -20.31
C PHE A 219 11.66 5.91 -19.77
N VAL A 220 12.38 6.93 -19.29
CA VAL A 220 11.78 8.21 -18.88
C VAL A 220 11.15 8.93 -20.07
N ARG A 221 11.85 9.03 -21.21
CA ARG A 221 11.32 9.69 -22.40
C ARG A 221 10.01 9.08 -22.88
N LYS A 222 9.93 7.75 -22.95
CA LYS A 222 8.72 7.04 -23.38
C LYS A 222 7.55 7.24 -22.42
N GLN A 223 7.80 7.32 -21.11
CA GLN A 223 6.72 7.59 -20.15
C GLN A 223 6.12 9.00 -20.26
N ILE A 224 6.86 9.96 -20.83
CA ILE A 224 6.40 11.35 -21.00
C ILE A 224 5.84 11.60 -22.41
N ALA A 225 6.47 11.02 -23.43
CA ALA A 225 6.29 11.42 -24.82
C ALA A 225 6.31 10.23 -25.81
N ALA A 226 5.93 9.01 -25.40
CA ALA A 226 5.92 7.87 -26.31
C ALA A 226 5.11 8.14 -27.58
N ASP A 227 3.91 8.70 -27.52
CA ASP A 227 3.09 8.99 -28.71
C ASP A 227 3.76 9.89 -29.77
N LEU A 228 4.80 10.63 -29.38
CA LEU A 228 5.60 11.49 -30.29
C LEU A 228 6.75 10.73 -30.97
N ASP A 229 7.07 9.51 -30.52
CA ASP A 229 7.93 8.57 -31.24
C ASP A 229 7.08 7.82 -32.29
N VAL A 230 7.04 8.34 -33.52
CA VAL A 230 6.45 7.64 -34.68
C VAL A 230 7.55 6.99 -35.52
N ASP A 231 7.37 5.73 -35.86
CA ASP A 231 8.21 5.02 -36.82
C ASP A 231 7.92 5.50 -38.26
N ALA A 232 8.87 5.26 -39.18
CA ALA A 232 8.81 5.75 -40.56
C ALA A 232 7.57 5.26 -41.34
N ASP A 233 6.93 4.17 -40.90
CA ASP A 233 5.76 3.56 -41.53
C ASP A 233 4.43 3.98 -40.87
N GLY A 234 4.46 4.83 -39.84
CA GLY A 234 3.26 5.32 -39.14
C GLY A 234 2.44 4.22 -38.45
N LYS A 235 3.08 3.09 -38.09
CA LYS A 235 2.43 1.97 -37.41
C LYS A 235 2.65 2.06 -35.90
N GLY A 236 1.77 1.39 -35.15
CA GLY A 236 1.56 1.67 -33.73
C GLY A 236 2.82 1.59 -32.87
N ASN A 237 3.11 2.68 -32.16
CA ASN A 237 4.19 2.70 -31.18
C ASN A 237 3.91 1.69 -30.05
N GLU A 238 4.74 0.65 -29.97
CA GLU A 238 4.66 -0.41 -28.95
C GLU A 238 4.80 0.12 -27.50
N HIS A 239 5.34 1.32 -27.33
CA HIS A 239 5.52 1.99 -26.05
C HIS A 239 4.37 2.92 -25.66
N LEU A 240 3.29 3.01 -26.42
CA LEU A 240 2.10 3.78 -26.00
C LEU A 240 1.66 3.46 -24.55
N PRO A 241 1.67 2.20 -24.08
CA PRO A 241 1.35 1.91 -22.67
C PRO A 241 2.20 2.67 -21.65
N ALA A 242 3.42 3.12 -21.99
CA ALA A 242 4.29 3.91 -21.11
C ALA A 242 3.63 5.20 -20.60
N LEU A 243 2.73 5.79 -21.39
CA LEU A 243 1.99 7.00 -21.01
C LEU A 243 1.07 6.80 -19.80
N GLY A 244 0.84 5.54 -19.38
CA GLY A 244 0.20 5.20 -18.11
C GLY A 244 0.81 5.93 -16.90
N PHE A 245 2.11 6.26 -16.96
CA PHE A 245 2.79 7.10 -15.96
C PHE A 245 2.10 8.46 -15.73
N LEU A 246 1.49 9.03 -16.77
CA LEU A 246 0.79 10.33 -16.74
C LEU A 246 -0.73 10.21 -16.71
N THR A 247 -1.30 9.07 -17.14
CA THR A 247 -2.75 8.93 -17.36
C THR A 247 -3.46 8.05 -16.32
N LEU A 248 -2.75 7.19 -15.59
CA LEU A 248 -3.34 6.31 -14.57
C LEU A 248 -3.41 6.93 -13.15
N GLY A 249 -3.12 8.24 -13.03
CA GLY A 249 -3.25 9.00 -11.79
C GLY A 249 -4.70 9.17 -11.33
N ARG A 250 -4.90 9.88 -10.22
CA ARG A 250 -6.26 10.22 -9.74
C ARG A 250 -6.92 11.25 -10.66
N ARG A 251 -8.25 11.18 -10.80
CA ARG A 251 -8.99 12.13 -11.67
C ARG A 251 -9.50 13.40 -11.00
N PHE A 252 -9.48 13.49 -9.67
CA PHE A 252 -9.88 14.71 -8.93
C PHE A 252 -11.21 15.33 -9.39
N LEU A 253 -12.26 14.52 -9.57
CA LEU A 253 -13.54 14.98 -10.13
C LEU A 253 -13.39 15.64 -11.52
N ASN A 254 -12.43 15.16 -12.31
CA ASN A 254 -12.02 15.71 -13.60
C ASN A 254 -11.54 17.18 -13.54
N ASN A 255 -11.05 17.64 -12.37
CA ASN A 255 -10.41 18.95 -12.27
C ASN A 255 -9.07 18.95 -13.03
N ARG A 256 -9.05 19.64 -14.18
CA ARG A 256 -7.87 19.71 -15.06
C ARG A 256 -6.63 20.26 -14.36
N HIS A 257 -6.75 21.26 -13.49
CA HIS A 257 -5.59 21.84 -12.81
C HIS A 257 -4.98 20.87 -11.80
N ASP A 258 -5.80 20.12 -11.07
CA ASP A 258 -5.31 19.14 -10.10
C ASP A 258 -4.72 17.89 -10.78
N ILE A 259 -5.28 17.48 -11.94
CA ILE A 259 -4.67 16.43 -12.78
C ILE A 259 -3.29 16.87 -13.30
N ILE A 260 -3.15 18.12 -13.76
CA ILE A 260 -1.86 18.65 -14.21
C ILE A 260 -0.87 18.71 -13.04
N ASP A 261 -1.33 19.13 -11.86
CA ASP A 261 -0.50 19.19 -10.65
C ASP A 261 0.03 17.80 -10.26
N ASP A 262 -0.82 16.76 -10.30
CA ASP A 262 -0.41 15.37 -10.07
C ASP A 262 0.61 14.84 -11.11
N ARG A 263 0.46 15.23 -12.39
CA ARG A 263 1.45 14.91 -13.43
C ARG A 263 2.79 15.60 -13.20
N LEU A 264 2.76 16.86 -12.79
CA LEU A 264 3.98 17.59 -12.44
C LEU A 264 4.64 16.95 -11.21
N ASP A 265 3.87 16.64 -10.17
CA ASP A 265 4.38 16.05 -8.93
C ASP A 265 5.10 14.72 -9.21
N VAL A 266 4.49 13.79 -9.96
CA VAL A 266 5.14 12.50 -10.25
C VAL A 266 6.41 12.66 -11.09
N ILE A 267 6.43 13.60 -12.03
CA ILE A 267 7.61 13.85 -12.87
C ILE A 267 8.73 14.42 -12.02
N THR A 268 8.45 15.46 -11.25
CA THR A 268 9.51 16.25 -10.62
C THR A 268 10.04 15.55 -9.38
N ARG A 269 9.17 14.99 -8.54
CA ARG A 269 9.58 14.20 -7.37
C ARG A 269 10.10 12.82 -7.77
N GLY A 270 9.43 12.17 -8.72
CA GLY A 270 9.78 10.81 -9.13
C GLY A 270 11.08 10.72 -9.90
N LEU A 271 11.32 11.67 -10.82
CA LEU A 271 12.44 11.61 -11.75
C LEU A 271 13.61 12.53 -11.37
N MET A 272 13.33 13.69 -10.77
CA MET A 272 14.36 14.69 -10.41
C MET A 272 14.52 14.90 -8.91
N GLY A 273 13.71 14.25 -8.07
CA GLY A 273 13.79 14.43 -6.62
C GLY A 273 13.58 15.90 -6.20
N MET A 274 12.73 16.63 -6.93
CA MET A 274 12.47 18.05 -6.72
C MET A 274 10.98 18.30 -6.51
N THR A 275 10.66 19.19 -5.57
CA THR A 275 9.28 19.58 -5.28
C THR A 275 8.90 20.87 -6.03
N LEU A 276 7.73 20.90 -6.66
CA LEU A 276 7.19 22.13 -7.28
C LEU A 276 5.81 22.54 -6.77
N ALA A 277 5.12 21.70 -6.00
CA ALA A 277 3.74 21.97 -5.61
C ALA A 277 3.55 23.33 -4.90
N CYS A 278 4.52 23.76 -4.07
CA CYS A 278 4.45 25.08 -3.43
C CYS A 278 4.46 26.23 -4.46
N ALA A 279 5.19 26.07 -5.57
CA ALA A 279 5.32 27.05 -6.64
C ALA A 279 3.99 27.37 -7.35
N ARG A 280 2.97 26.51 -7.18
CA ARG A 280 1.61 26.71 -7.73
C ARG A 280 0.98 28.03 -7.26
N CYS A 281 1.16 28.37 -5.98
CA CYS A 281 0.48 29.51 -5.35
C CYS A 281 1.36 30.74 -5.15
N HIS A 282 2.65 30.53 -4.92
CA HIS A 282 3.68 31.56 -4.72
C HIS A 282 5.04 30.97 -5.08
N ASP A 283 6.09 31.78 -5.29
CA ASP A 283 7.45 31.26 -5.53
C ASP A 283 7.86 30.25 -4.46
N HIS A 284 8.54 29.17 -4.86
CA HIS A 284 8.89 28.10 -3.94
C HIS A 284 9.71 28.65 -2.76
N LYS A 285 9.39 28.19 -1.54
CA LYS A 285 9.89 28.80 -0.29
C LYS A 285 11.40 28.65 -0.11
N TYR A 286 11.99 27.59 -0.66
CA TYR A 286 13.38 27.19 -0.42
C TYR A 286 14.15 26.92 -1.72
N ASP A 287 13.64 26.05 -2.57
CA ASP A 287 14.22 25.78 -3.89
C ASP A 287 14.06 26.95 -4.87
N PRO A 288 15.00 27.11 -5.82
CA PRO A 288 15.03 28.22 -6.80
C PRO A 288 14.01 28.00 -7.94
N VAL A 289 12.75 27.76 -7.57
CA VAL A 289 11.64 27.55 -8.50
C VAL A 289 10.64 28.69 -8.34
N SER A 290 10.53 29.51 -9.37
CA SER A 290 9.53 30.58 -9.39
C SER A 290 8.14 30.02 -9.69
N GLN A 291 7.11 30.79 -9.35
CA GLN A 291 5.74 30.52 -9.79
C GLN A 291 5.66 30.50 -11.33
N ALA A 292 6.44 31.32 -12.02
CA ALA A 292 6.51 31.29 -13.47
C ALA A 292 7.06 29.94 -13.99
N ASP A 293 8.07 29.35 -13.35
CA ASP A 293 8.59 28.03 -13.74
C ASP A 293 7.52 26.93 -13.57
N TYR A 294 6.74 26.97 -12.49
CA TYR A 294 5.60 26.06 -12.32
C TYR A 294 4.59 26.18 -13.46
N TYR A 295 4.18 27.41 -13.80
CA TYR A 295 3.17 27.60 -14.85
C TYR A 295 3.72 27.36 -16.27
N ALA A 296 5.03 27.52 -16.49
CA ALA A 296 5.70 27.11 -17.72
C ALA A 296 5.59 25.59 -17.94
N LEU A 297 5.87 24.79 -16.90
CA LEU A 297 5.71 23.33 -16.95
C LEU A 297 4.23 22.90 -16.97
N SER A 298 3.36 23.57 -16.21
CA SER A 298 1.91 23.36 -16.26
C SER A 298 1.36 23.58 -17.68
N GLY A 299 1.93 24.56 -18.40
CA GLY A 299 1.64 24.82 -19.80
C GLY A 299 1.89 23.61 -20.70
N VAL A 300 2.86 22.74 -20.38
CA VAL A 300 3.11 21.52 -21.17
C VAL A 300 1.87 20.63 -21.18
N PHE A 301 1.30 20.33 -20.01
CA PHE A 301 0.13 19.46 -19.88
C PHE A 301 -1.20 20.18 -20.14
N LEU A 302 -1.24 21.51 -20.02
CA LEU A 302 -2.39 22.31 -20.46
C LEU A 302 -2.65 22.17 -21.97
N ASN A 303 -1.61 21.83 -22.73
CA ASN A 303 -1.61 21.64 -24.18
C ASN A 303 -1.62 20.17 -24.58
N THR A 304 -2.19 19.32 -23.72
CA THR A 304 -2.42 17.91 -23.99
C THR A 304 -3.89 17.57 -23.83
N ASP A 305 -4.35 16.62 -24.64
CA ASP A 305 -5.69 16.04 -24.60
C ASP A 305 -5.60 14.52 -24.47
N GLU A 306 -6.56 13.91 -23.79
CA GLU A 306 -6.73 12.46 -23.72
C GLU A 306 -7.83 12.06 -24.70
N PRO A 307 -7.50 11.57 -25.90
CA PRO A 307 -8.51 11.15 -26.87
C PRO A 307 -9.35 10.01 -26.26
N GLY A 308 -10.68 10.10 -26.38
CA GLY A 308 -11.59 9.06 -25.86
C GLY A 308 -11.73 7.83 -26.77
N GLY A 309 -12.21 6.71 -26.22
CA GLY A 309 -12.52 5.43 -26.91
C GLY A 309 -11.91 4.20 -26.20
N GLU A 310 -12.01 2.99 -26.77
CA GLU A 310 -11.26 1.78 -26.36
C GLU A 310 -10.12 1.45 -27.36
N PRO A 311 -8.85 1.17 -26.94
CA PRO A 311 -8.33 1.06 -25.57
C PRO A 311 -7.47 2.28 -25.15
N PHE A 312 -8.08 3.35 -24.63
CA PHE A 312 -7.44 4.68 -24.58
C PHE A 312 -6.89 5.10 -23.20
N ALA A 313 -6.82 4.20 -22.20
CA ALA A 313 -6.30 4.59 -20.87
C ALA A 313 -4.83 5.04 -20.88
N HIS A 314 -4.07 4.71 -21.93
CA HIS A 314 -2.64 5.01 -22.09
C HIS A 314 -2.37 5.93 -23.28
N ARG A 315 -3.23 6.93 -23.50
CA ARG A 315 -3.01 7.95 -24.54
C ARG A 315 -3.08 9.34 -23.95
N LEU A 316 -2.06 10.11 -24.28
CA LEU A 316 -1.98 11.55 -24.07
C LEU A 316 -1.44 12.10 -25.38
N ALA A 317 -2.18 12.99 -26.03
CA ALA A 317 -1.81 13.56 -27.32
C ALA A 317 -1.63 15.07 -27.19
N ASP A 318 -0.84 15.64 -28.09
CA ASP A 318 -0.73 17.08 -28.21
C ASP A 318 -2.07 17.67 -28.68
N SER A 319 -2.53 18.71 -27.99
CA SER A 319 -3.77 19.40 -28.36
C SER A 319 -3.58 20.15 -29.69
N PRO A 320 -4.54 20.17 -30.61
CA PRO A 320 -4.46 21.04 -31.78
C PRO A 320 -4.50 22.53 -31.38
N ASP A 321 -5.16 22.85 -30.26
CA ASP A 321 -5.36 24.23 -29.78
C ASP A 321 -4.28 24.61 -28.76
N GLN A 322 -3.09 24.88 -29.29
CA GLN A 322 -1.93 25.27 -28.49
C GLN A 322 -2.10 26.69 -27.91
N ARG A 323 -1.87 26.84 -26.59
CA ARG A 323 -2.03 28.10 -25.85
C ARG A 323 -0.96 28.30 -24.79
N GLU A 324 -0.59 29.55 -24.57
CA GLU A 324 0.31 29.90 -23.47
C GLU A 324 -0.39 29.85 -22.12
N SER A 325 0.32 29.30 -21.14
CA SER A 325 -0.14 29.22 -19.75
C SER A 325 -0.18 30.62 -19.13
N ARG A 326 -1.00 30.79 -18.10
CA ARG A 326 -1.06 32.01 -17.29
C ARG A 326 -0.80 31.69 -15.84
N ILE A 327 -0.06 32.55 -15.16
CA ILE A 327 0.15 32.45 -13.72
C ILE A 327 -1.19 32.63 -13.00
N LEU A 328 -1.67 31.62 -12.30
CA LEU A 328 -2.88 31.76 -11.48
C LEU A 328 -2.52 32.38 -10.13
N LYS A 329 -3.04 33.57 -9.85
CA LYS A 329 -2.74 34.29 -8.61
C LYS A 329 -3.21 33.47 -7.41
N ARG A 330 -2.27 33.10 -6.53
CA ARG A 330 -2.52 32.20 -5.39
C ARG A 330 -3.14 30.85 -5.80
N GLY A 331 -2.85 30.39 -7.02
CA GLY A 331 -3.39 29.13 -7.55
C GLY A 331 -4.86 29.17 -7.96
N ASN A 332 -5.52 30.33 -7.95
CA ASN A 332 -6.95 30.46 -8.26
C ASN A 332 -7.20 30.56 -9.78
N PRO A 333 -7.87 29.58 -10.41
CA PRO A 333 -8.17 29.60 -11.85
C PRO A 333 -9.01 30.80 -12.30
N SER A 334 -9.81 31.37 -11.40
CA SER A 334 -10.63 32.57 -11.69
C SER A 334 -9.84 33.88 -11.63
N SER A 335 -8.55 33.83 -11.33
CA SER A 335 -7.69 35.02 -11.17
C SER A 335 -6.38 34.88 -11.98
N PRO A 336 -6.46 34.86 -13.32
CA PRO A 336 -5.28 34.74 -14.17
C PRO A 336 -4.42 36.01 -14.10
N GLY A 337 -3.10 35.81 -14.14
CA GLY A 337 -2.07 36.83 -14.24
C GLY A 337 -1.37 36.79 -15.60
N ASP A 338 -0.06 37.03 -15.55
CA ASP A 338 0.80 37.14 -16.72
C ASP A 338 0.90 35.82 -17.48
N GLN A 339 1.05 35.92 -18.80
CA GLN A 339 1.34 34.78 -19.65
C GLN A 339 2.78 34.34 -19.45
N VAL A 340 3.01 33.03 -19.47
CA VAL A 340 4.34 32.45 -19.34
C VAL A 340 4.54 31.44 -20.47
N PRO A 341 5.62 31.58 -21.26
CA PRO A 341 5.96 30.59 -22.27
C PRO A 341 6.26 29.24 -21.63
N ARG A 342 5.90 28.15 -22.31
CA ARG A 342 6.39 26.82 -21.93
C ARG A 342 7.90 26.76 -22.07
N ARG A 343 8.58 26.27 -21.03
CA ARG A 343 10.03 26.12 -20.95
C ARG A 343 10.38 25.27 -19.73
N PHE A 344 11.63 24.83 -19.65
CA PHE A 344 12.15 24.17 -18.46
C PHE A 344 12.37 25.16 -17.30
N VAL A 345 12.71 24.64 -16.12
CA VAL A 345 12.95 25.44 -14.92
C VAL A 345 14.18 26.33 -15.14
N THR A 346 14.00 27.66 -15.02
CA THR A 346 15.05 28.66 -15.34
C THR A 346 16.36 28.44 -14.60
N PHE A 347 16.31 27.93 -13.37
CA PHE A 347 17.51 27.69 -12.58
C PHE A 347 18.47 26.68 -13.24
N PHE A 348 17.94 25.59 -13.81
CA PHE A 348 18.75 24.58 -14.49
C PHE A 348 19.00 24.93 -15.97
N ALA A 349 18.14 25.77 -16.56
CA ALA A 349 18.24 26.19 -17.96
C ALA A 349 18.13 27.72 -18.12
N PRO A 350 19.14 28.50 -17.67
CA PRO A 350 19.05 29.96 -17.60
C PRO A 350 19.13 30.67 -18.97
N GLN A 351 19.58 29.97 -20.02
CA GLN A 351 19.78 30.53 -21.36
C GLN A 351 18.74 30.06 -22.40
N GLU A 352 17.74 29.28 -22.00
CA GLU A 352 16.88 28.59 -22.96
C GLU A 352 15.65 29.37 -23.43
N GLN A 353 15.36 29.13 -24.71
CA GLN A 353 14.21 29.60 -25.45
C GLN A 353 12.93 28.86 -24.99
N PRO A 354 11.75 29.46 -25.19
CA PRO A 354 10.49 28.72 -25.11
C PRO A 354 10.54 27.38 -25.88
N PHE A 355 9.84 26.37 -25.37
CA PHE A 355 9.66 25.10 -26.08
C PHE A 355 8.99 25.33 -27.44
N GLY A 356 9.26 24.41 -28.38
CA GLY A 356 8.83 24.54 -29.76
C GLY A 356 7.31 24.33 -29.97
N PRO A 357 6.87 24.22 -31.23
CA PRO A 357 5.50 23.83 -31.56
C PRO A 357 5.15 22.45 -30.97
N GLY A 358 3.89 22.26 -30.57
CA GLY A 358 3.43 21.05 -29.87
C GLY A 358 3.28 21.30 -28.36
N SER A 359 3.08 20.24 -27.58
CA SER A 359 2.85 20.35 -26.12
C SER A 359 4.10 20.79 -25.35
N GLY A 360 5.31 20.45 -25.82
CA GLY A 360 6.56 20.60 -25.08
C GLY A 360 6.94 19.38 -24.25
N ARG A 361 6.21 18.26 -24.36
CA ARG A 361 6.49 17.02 -23.60
C ARG A 361 7.81 16.37 -23.99
N ARG A 362 8.19 16.42 -25.27
CA ARG A 362 9.45 15.85 -25.75
C ARG A 362 10.63 16.62 -25.19
N GLU A 363 10.60 17.94 -25.29
CA GLU A 363 11.62 18.83 -24.74
C GLU A 363 11.74 18.68 -23.23
N LEU A 364 10.61 18.61 -22.51
CA LEU A 364 10.62 18.33 -21.07
C LEU A 364 11.35 17.02 -20.75
N ALA A 365 11.05 15.94 -21.48
CA ALA A 365 11.71 14.65 -21.28
C ALA A 365 13.22 14.70 -21.60
N ASP A 366 13.60 15.43 -22.65
CA ASP A 366 14.99 15.60 -23.05
C ASP A 366 15.77 16.39 -21.99
N HIS A 367 15.22 17.45 -21.39
CA HIS A 367 15.86 18.17 -20.27
C HIS A 367 15.98 17.35 -18.99
N ILE A 368 14.98 16.51 -18.68
CA ILE A 368 15.04 15.63 -17.50
C ILE A 368 16.18 14.61 -17.67
N THR A 369 16.40 14.12 -18.88
CA THR A 369 17.37 13.04 -19.16
C THR A 369 18.69 13.54 -19.74
N ALA A 370 18.86 14.85 -19.83
CA ALA A 370 20.07 15.47 -20.37
C ALA A 370 21.29 15.13 -19.51
N PRO A 371 22.48 14.92 -20.12
CA PRO A 371 23.70 14.60 -19.37
C PRO A 371 24.13 15.68 -18.37
N ASP A 372 23.72 16.93 -18.60
CA ASP A 372 23.98 18.09 -17.74
C ASP A 372 22.90 18.34 -16.69
N ASN A 373 21.90 17.45 -16.56
CA ASN A 373 20.96 17.46 -15.45
C ASN A 373 21.58 16.71 -14.24
N PRO A 374 21.88 17.39 -13.12
CA PRO A 374 22.59 16.79 -11.99
C PRO A 374 21.72 15.87 -11.11
N LEU A 375 20.40 15.83 -11.35
CA LEU A 375 19.44 15.22 -10.43
C LEU A 375 19.06 13.80 -10.84
N THR A 376 18.72 13.61 -12.11
CA THR A 376 18.02 12.39 -12.58
C THR A 376 18.79 11.11 -12.33
N ALA A 377 20.11 11.10 -12.58
CA ALA A 377 20.95 9.95 -12.32
C ALA A 377 21.05 9.66 -10.81
N ARG A 378 21.30 10.68 -9.97
CA ARG A 378 21.38 10.55 -8.50
C ARG A 378 20.11 9.97 -7.90
N VAL A 379 18.95 10.48 -8.33
CA VAL A 379 17.65 10.00 -7.85
C VAL A 379 17.48 8.52 -8.18
N MET A 380 17.79 8.10 -9.42
CA MET A 380 17.61 6.71 -9.81
C MET A 380 18.59 5.78 -9.09
N VAL A 381 19.87 6.12 -9.01
CA VAL A 381 20.85 5.26 -8.33
C VAL A 381 20.61 5.18 -6.82
N ASN A 382 20.16 6.26 -6.18
CA ASN A 382 19.74 6.23 -4.76
C ASN A 382 18.56 5.26 -4.54
N ARG A 383 17.62 5.17 -5.49
CA ARG A 383 16.51 4.20 -5.42
C ARG A 383 16.95 2.76 -5.64
N ILE A 384 17.83 2.54 -6.62
CA ILE A 384 18.44 1.21 -6.86
C ILE A 384 19.14 0.75 -5.57
N TRP A 385 19.97 1.62 -4.98
CA TRP A 385 20.65 1.38 -3.72
C TRP A 385 19.67 1.06 -2.59
N MET A 386 18.65 1.90 -2.40
CA MET A 386 17.64 1.72 -1.35
C MET A 386 16.93 0.37 -1.43
N ASN A 387 16.55 -0.07 -2.63
CA ASN A 387 15.85 -1.34 -2.81
C ASN A 387 16.75 -2.56 -2.52
N LEU A 388 18.06 -2.47 -2.81
CA LEU A 388 19.02 -3.56 -2.59
C LEU A 388 19.59 -3.58 -1.16
N MET A 389 19.89 -2.41 -0.58
CA MET A 389 20.59 -2.27 0.69
C MET A 389 19.64 -2.06 1.89
N GLY A 390 18.35 -1.84 1.63
CA GLY A 390 17.31 -1.65 2.65
C GLY A 390 17.26 -0.25 3.27
N SER A 391 18.21 0.62 2.94
CA SER A 391 18.25 2.04 3.30
C SER A 391 18.84 2.85 2.15
N SER A 392 18.44 4.11 2.03
CA SER A 392 18.91 5.04 0.98
C SER A 392 20.20 5.75 1.39
N LEU A 393 21.02 6.16 0.40
CA LEU A 393 22.15 7.06 0.63
C LEU A 393 21.65 8.47 1.00
N VAL A 394 20.55 8.89 0.37
CA VAL A 394 19.84 10.15 0.68
C VAL A 394 18.46 9.79 1.25
N GLU A 395 18.22 10.15 2.51
CA GLU A 395 17.00 9.80 3.28
C GLU A 395 15.68 10.29 2.67
N SER A 396 15.73 11.31 1.80
CA SER A 396 14.59 11.85 1.07
C SER A 396 14.68 11.54 -0.44
N PRO A 397 14.38 10.31 -0.90
CA PRO A 397 14.56 9.89 -2.30
C PRO A 397 13.84 10.73 -3.36
N SER A 398 12.85 11.52 -2.97
CA SER A 398 12.05 12.38 -3.85
C SER A 398 12.15 13.88 -3.54
N ASP A 399 13.00 14.28 -2.59
CA ASP A 399 13.22 15.69 -2.22
C ASP A 399 14.69 15.88 -1.81
N ILE A 400 15.55 16.08 -2.81
CA ILE A 400 16.99 16.33 -2.63
C ILE A 400 17.33 17.81 -2.82
N GLY A 401 16.33 18.69 -2.74
CA GLY A 401 16.47 20.14 -2.92
C GLY A 401 17.25 20.82 -1.79
N THR A 402 17.19 22.16 -1.71
CA THR A 402 18.06 22.99 -0.82
C THR A 402 17.91 22.70 0.68
N ARG A 403 16.84 22.00 1.08
CA ARG A 403 16.64 21.56 2.47
C ARG A 403 17.20 20.17 2.78
N CYS A 404 17.62 19.42 1.78
CA CYS A 404 18.24 18.12 1.95
C CYS A 404 19.74 18.32 2.21
N PRO A 405 20.27 18.00 3.41
CA PRO A 405 21.70 18.08 3.65
C PRO A 405 22.47 17.12 2.70
N PRO A 406 23.77 17.35 2.47
CA PRO A 406 24.59 16.40 1.73
C PRO A 406 24.60 15.05 2.46
N PRO A 407 24.42 13.93 1.75
CA PRO A 407 24.47 12.61 2.37
C PRO A 407 25.88 12.28 2.85
N LEU A 408 26.00 11.42 3.87
CA LEU A 408 27.30 10.97 4.40
C LEU A 408 28.19 10.37 3.30
N GLN A 409 27.60 9.61 2.39
CA GLN A 409 28.27 8.97 1.24
C GLN A 409 27.99 9.69 -0.08
N GLN A 410 28.09 11.02 -0.11
CA GLN A 410 27.91 11.80 -1.34
C GLN A 410 28.88 11.41 -2.45
N ASP A 411 30.13 11.12 -2.11
CA ASP A 411 31.16 10.61 -3.02
C ASP A 411 30.74 9.32 -3.72
N LEU A 412 30.13 8.38 -2.98
CA LEU A 412 29.57 7.16 -3.53
C LEU A 412 28.37 7.43 -4.44
N LEU A 413 27.44 8.30 -4.00
CA LEU A 413 26.27 8.67 -4.79
C LEU A 413 26.67 9.29 -6.13
N ASP A 414 27.63 10.22 -6.11
CA ASP A 414 28.14 10.92 -7.29
C ASP A 414 28.90 9.97 -8.21
N GLN A 415 29.73 9.08 -7.65
CA GLN A 415 30.40 8.03 -8.42
C GLN A 415 29.38 7.14 -9.14
N MET A 416 28.39 6.62 -8.42
CA MET A 416 27.36 5.75 -9.01
C MET A 416 26.52 6.50 -10.06
N ALA A 417 26.21 7.79 -9.84
CA ALA A 417 25.46 8.58 -10.81
C ALA A 417 26.23 8.74 -12.13
N VAL A 418 27.54 9.04 -12.06
CA VAL A 418 28.40 9.12 -13.25
C VAL A 418 28.51 7.76 -13.92
N ASP A 419 28.82 6.70 -13.16
CA ASP A 419 28.94 5.34 -13.68
C ASP A 419 27.65 4.90 -14.41
N PHE A 420 26.48 5.23 -13.84
CA PHE A 420 25.19 4.91 -14.43
C PHE A 420 24.99 5.56 -15.80
N GLN A 421 25.37 6.83 -15.95
CA GLN A 421 25.30 7.54 -17.22
C GLN A 421 26.31 6.98 -18.23
N THR A 422 27.54 6.73 -17.81
CA THR A 422 28.60 6.19 -18.69
C THR A 422 28.33 4.76 -19.13
N ASP A 423 27.68 3.95 -18.29
CA ASP A 423 27.27 2.58 -18.61
C ASP A 423 25.97 2.51 -19.43
N GLY A 424 25.55 3.63 -20.01
CA GLY A 424 24.41 3.70 -20.93
C GLY A 424 23.06 3.64 -20.23
N TRP A 425 22.97 4.13 -18.98
CA TRP A 425 21.74 4.17 -18.19
C TRP A 425 21.12 2.79 -17.92
N SER A 426 21.94 1.74 -17.92
CA SER A 426 21.50 0.35 -17.68
C SER A 426 21.23 0.10 -16.19
N ILE A 427 19.98 -0.24 -15.88
CA ILE A 427 19.56 -0.54 -14.51
C ILE A 427 20.17 -1.88 -14.09
N LYS A 428 20.17 -2.89 -14.95
CA LYS A 428 20.75 -4.21 -14.64
C LYS A 428 22.24 -4.14 -14.37
N ARG A 429 23.01 -3.33 -15.12
CA ARG A 429 24.45 -3.16 -14.86
C ARG A 429 24.71 -2.50 -13.50
N MET A 430 23.95 -1.46 -13.15
CA MET A 430 24.09 -0.81 -11.84
C MET A 430 23.73 -1.76 -10.69
N ILE A 431 22.63 -2.52 -10.82
CA ILE A 431 22.25 -3.56 -9.86
C ILE A 431 23.36 -4.60 -9.72
N ARG A 432 23.86 -5.13 -10.85
CA ARG A 432 24.94 -6.12 -10.85
C ARG A 432 26.16 -5.59 -10.11
N ARG A 433 26.59 -4.36 -10.39
CA ARG A 433 27.74 -3.71 -9.74
C ARG A 433 27.57 -3.63 -8.22
N ILE A 434 26.40 -3.22 -7.74
CA ILE A 434 26.07 -3.19 -6.30
C ILE A 434 26.10 -4.61 -5.73
N MET A 435 25.46 -5.58 -6.36
CA MET A 435 25.32 -6.94 -5.82
C MET A 435 26.64 -7.73 -5.82
N THR A 436 27.57 -7.41 -6.72
CA THR A 436 28.92 -7.99 -6.72
C THR A 436 29.89 -7.32 -5.72
N SER A 437 29.50 -6.21 -5.10
CA SER A 437 30.33 -5.52 -4.10
C SER A 437 30.46 -6.33 -2.79
N ALA A 438 31.57 -6.17 -2.09
CA ALA A 438 31.71 -6.69 -0.73
C ALA A 438 30.65 -6.10 0.19
N ALA A 439 30.30 -4.82 0.02
CA ALA A 439 29.27 -4.13 0.80
C ALA A 439 27.91 -4.83 0.77
N TYR A 440 27.43 -5.28 -0.40
CA TYR A 440 26.17 -6.02 -0.52
C TYR A 440 26.27 -7.43 0.06
N GLN A 441 27.41 -8.10 -0.07
CA GLN A 441 27.59 -9.51 0.28
C GLN A 441 27.78 -9.77 1.79
N GLN A 442 27.83 -8.73 2.63
CA GLN A 442 27.98 -8.83 4.08
C GLN A 442 26.81 -9.60 4.73
N GLN A 443 27.07 -10.24 5.87
CA GLN A 443 26.02 -10.80 6.72
C GLN A 443 25.25 -9.71 7.48
N SER A 444 24.03 -10.03 7.93
CA SER A 444 23.15 -9.09 8.65
C SER A 444 23.42 -9.06 10.16
N VAL A 445 23.97 -10.17 10.69
CA VAL A 445 24.29 -10.35 12.11
C VAL A 445 25.61 -9.64 12.40
N ALA A 446 25.60 -8.74 13.38
CA ALA A 446 26.81 -8.10 13.86
C ALA A 446 27.79 -9.15 14.41
N ARG A 447 28.83 -9.46 13.63
CA ARG A 447 29.92 -10.36 13.98
C ARG A 447 31.23 -9.79 13.45
N GLY A 448 32.33 -10.11 14.13
CA GLY A 448 33.68 -9.69 13.76
C GLY A 448 34.37 -8.88 14.87
N PRO A 449 35.66 -8.59 14.70
CA PRO A 449 36.50 -7.96 15.74
C PRO A 449 36.05 -6.55 16.13
N HIS A 450 35.30 -5.84 15.27
CA HIS A 450 34.83 -4.47 15.52
C HIS A 450 33.31 -4.36 15.64
N ALA A 451 32.58 -5.47 15.78
CA ALA A 451 31.11 -5.47 15.77
C ALA A 451 30.50 -4.60 16.89
N ASP A 452 31.01 -4.73 18.12
CA ASP A 452 30.50 -3.94 19.26
C ASP A 452 30.77 -2.44 19.08
N LEU A 453 31.98 -2.10 18.63
CA LEU A 453 32.35 -0.71 18.31
C LEU A 453 31.46 -0.14 17.19
N ALA A 454 31.19 -0.93 16.15
CA ALA A 454 30.35 -0.50 15.04
C ALA A 454 28.87 -0.33 15.42
N ILE A 455 28.34 -1.18 16.32
CA ILE A 455 26.99 -1.01 16.87
C ILE A 455 26.90 0.29 17.67
N GLU A 456 27.93 0.61 18.45
CA GLU A 456 27.94 1.83 19.27
C GLU A 456 28.12 3.10 18.40
N ALA A 457 29.04 3.06 17.43
CA ALA A 457 29.37 4.20 16.57
C ALA A 457 28.33 4.46 15.47
N ASP A 458 27.72 3.42 14.90
CA ASP A 458 26.75 3.50 13.81
C ASP A 458 25.60 2.49 13.99
N PRO A 459 24.73 2.69 15.01
CA PRO A 459 23.62 1.78 15.31
C PRO A 459 22.58 1.73 14.17
N ALA A 460 22.46 2.84 13.42
CA ALA A 460 21.57 2.95 12.27
C ALA A 460 22.15 2.32 10.99
N ASN A 461 23.39 1.84 11.02
CA ASN A 461 24.10 1.24 9.89
C ASN A 461 24.14 2.18 8.65
N THR A 462 24.30 3.47 8.89
CA THR A 462 24.40 4.51 7.86
C THR A 462 25.71 4.44 7.09
N LEU A 463 26.77 3.85 7.66
CA LEU A 463 28.06 3.59 7.02
C LEU A 463 28.09 2.27 6.25
N TYR A 464 27.01 1.49 6.27
CA TYR A 464 26.89 0.20 5.58
C TYR A 464 27.99 -0.81 5.97
N TRP A 465 28.37 -0.83 7.25
CA TRP A 465 29.35 -1.78 7.80
C TRP A 465 28.82 -3.21 7.94
N ARG A 466 27.52 -3.41 7.71
CA ARG A 466 26.85 -4.72 7.57
C ARG A 466 25.64 -4.58 6.66
N THR A 467 24.97 -5.69 6.31
CA THR A 467 23.67 -5.59 5.64
C THR A 467 22.53 -5.30 6.63
N ASN A 468 21.48 -4.63 6.15
CA ASN A 468 20.25 -4.43 6.92
C ASN A 468 19.35 -5.67 6.84
N ARG A 469 18.78 -6.08 7.98
CA ARG A 469 17.74 -7.13 8.00
C ARG A 469 16.48 -6.59 7.35
N ARG A 470 15.89 -7.35 6.42
CA ARG A 470 14.70 -6.93 5.69
C ARG A 470 13.54 -7.91 5.88
N ARG A 471 12.38 -7.36 6.22
CA ARG A 471 11.10 -8.09 6.19
C ARG A 471 10.70 -8.28 4.72
N ARG A 472 10.14 -9.42 4.36
CA ARG A 472 9.53 -9.62 3.04
C ARG A 472 8.37 -8.64 2.86
N ASP A 473 8.32 -7.95 1.72
CA ASP A 473 7.14 -7.18 1.34
C ASP A 473 5.95 -8.10 1.05
N ILE A 474 4.75 -7.52 0.91
CA ILE A 474 3.54 -8.31 0.74
C ILE A 474 3.58 -9.18 -0.50
N GLU A 475 4.19 -8.69 -1.59
CA GLU A 475 4.32 -9.42 -2.83
C GLU A 475 5.16 -10.69 -2.62
N SER A 476 6.35 -10.56 -2.03
CA SER A 476 7.24 -11.70 -1.78
C SER A 476 6.71 -12.63 -0.69
N LEU A 477 6.01 -12.11 0.31
CA LEU A 477 5.39 -12.90 1.38
C LEU A 477 4.27 -13.79 0.83
N ARG A 478 3.32 -13.20 0.10
CA ARG A 478 2.19 -13.94 -0.48
C ARG A 478 2.64 -14.91 -1.58
N ASP A 479 3.55 -14.49 -2.44
CA ASP A 479 4.11 -15.37 -3.47
C ASP A 479 4.92 -16.52 -2.83
N GLY A 480 5.63 -16.25 -1.73
CA GLY A 480 6.32 -17.26 -0.94
C GLY A 480 5.37 -18.29 -0.31
N LEU A 481 4.21 -17.87 0.21
CA LEU A 481 3.19 -18.76 0.75
C LEU A 481 2.65 -19.73 -0.32
N LEU A 482 2.38 -19.20 -1.53
CA LEU A 482 1.97 -20.00 -2.68
C LEU A 482 3.09 -20.90 -3.21
N ALA A 483 4.34 -20.43 -3.18
CA ALA A 483 5.48 -21.21 -3.64
C ALA A 483 5.74 -22.39 -2.70
N ALA A 484 5.69 -22.18 -1.38
CA ALA A 484 5.89 -23.23 -0.38
C ALA A 484 4.87 -24.36 -0.53
N SER A 485 3.61 -24.04 -0.80
CA SER A 485 2.53 -25.03 -1.04
C SER A 485 2.51 -25.62 -2.46
N GLY A 486 3.44 -25.21 -3.34
CA GLY A 486 3.48 -25.65 -4.74
C GLY A 486 2.33 -25.13 -5.61
N GLN A 487 1.65 -24.07 -5.18
CA GLN A 487 0.47 -23.51 -5.85
C GLN A 487 0.78 -22.30 -6.74
N LEU A 488 1.95 -21.66 -6.60
CA LEU A 488 2.26 -20.41 -7.29
C LEU A 488 2.20 -20.54 -8.82
N ASP A 489 1.33 -19.73 -9.44
CA ASP A 489 1.29 -19.54 -10.88
C ASP A 489 2.23 -18.41 -11.30
N ARG A 490 3.22 -18.76 -12.12
CA ARG A 490 4.27 -17.89 -12.65
C ARG A 490 3.96 -17.34 -14.04
N GLN A 491 2.71 -17.44 -14.52
CA GLN A 491 2.29 -16.86 -15.79
C GLN A 491 2.55 -15.35 -15.81
N LEU A 492 3.32 -14.92 -16.80
CA LEU A 492 3.64 -13.51 -17.05
C LEU A 492 2.48 -12.80 -17.74
N LEU A 493 2.34 -11.50 -17.45
CA LEU A 493 1.51 -10.51 -18.18
C LEU A 493 -0.01 -10.77 -18.25
N GLY A 494 -0.78 -9.74 -18.59
CA GLY A 494 -2.23 -9.84 -18.78
C GLY A 494 -3.04 -9.29 -17.59
N PRO A 495 -4.36 -9.50 -17.57
CA PRO A 495 -5.24 -8.76 -16.67
C PRO A 495 -4.95 -8.94 -15.18
N SER A 496 -5.18 -7.88 -14.41
CA SER A 496 -5.11 -7.87 -12.95
C SER A 496 -6.21 -8.75 -12.33
N VAL A 497 -5.96 -9.35 -11.16
CA VAL A 497 -6.88 -10.26 -10.47
C VAL A 497 -7.14 -9.85 -9.02
N LYS A 498 -8.35 -10.07 -8.51
CA LYS A 498 -8.71 -9.78 -7.11
C LYS A 498 -8.16 -10.86 -6.18
N VAL A 499 -6.97 -10.60 -5.64
CA VAL A 499 -6.21 -11.55 -4.81
C VAL A 499 -6.76 -11.71 -3.38
N ASP A 500 -7.71 -10.86 -2.98
CA ASP A 500 -8.38 -10.81 -1.68
C ASP A 500 -9.68 -11.62 -1.61
N LYS A 501 -10.15 -12.19 -2.75
CA LYS A 501 -11.43 -12.89 -2.84
C LYS A 501 -11.26 -14.37 -3.11
N ALA A 502 -12.01 -15.20 -2.39
CA ALA A 502 -12.11 -16.63 -2.66
C ALA A 502 -12.92 -16.90 -3.95
N PRO A 503 -12.56 -17.91 -4.77
CA PRO A 503 -11.35 -18.72 -4.67
C PRO A 503 -10.09 -17.87 -4.93
N PHE A 504 -9.11 -17.94 -4.03
CA PHE A 504 -7.94 -17.04 -4.07
C PHE A 504 -7.08 -17.34 -5.31
N PRO A 505 -6.84 -16.36 -6.20
CA PRO A 505 -6.00 -16.54 -7.37
C PRO A 505 -4.58 -16.99 -6.99
N LYS A 506 -4.06 -17.98 -7.70
CA LYS A 506 -2.70 -18.52 -7.49
C LYS A 506 -1.59 -17.69 -8.13
N ARG A 507 -1.98 -16.67 -8.88
CA ARG A 507 -1.10 -15.77 -9.61
C ARG A 507 -0.24 -14.93 -8.66
N ARG A 508 0.97 -14.59 -9.12
CA ARG A 508 1.85 -13.63 -8.45
C ARG A 508 1.12 -12.35 -8.05
N THR A 509 1.50 -11.83 -6.90
CA THR A 509 0.83 -10.70 -6.23
C THR A 509 1.05 -9.38 -6.96
N VAL A 510 2.09 -9.25 -7.78
CA VAL A 510 2.29 -8.09 -8.69
C VAL A 510 1.12 -7.87 -9.66
N TYR A 511 0.32 -8.91 -9.93
CA TYR A 511 -0.90 -8.84 -10.75
C TYR A 511 -2.17 -8.58 -9.94
N ALA A 512 -2.05 -8.20 -8.67
CA ALA A 512 -3.20 -7.82 -7.86
C ALA A 512 -3.95 -6.64 -8.50
N TYR A 513 -5.28 -6.72 -8.51
CA TYR A 513 -6.15 -5.62 -8.87
C TYR A 513 -6.09 -4.54 -7.78
N ILE A 514 -5.70 -3.32 -8.16
CA ILE A 514 -5.50 -2.19 -7.26
C ILE A 514 -6.66 -1.20 -7.41
N ASP A 515 -7.63 -1.30 -6.49
CA ASP A 515 -8.68 -0.27 -6.33
C ASP A 515 -8.13 0.90 -5.51
N ARG A 516 -8.18 2.10 -6.09
CA ARG A 516 -7.66 3.33 -5.49
C ARG A 516 -8.44 3.75 -4.25
N GLN A 517 -9.75 3.49 -4.22
CA GLN A 517 -10.61 3.90 -3.10
C GLN A 517 -10.80 2.80 -2.07
N ASP A 518 -10.73 1.54 -2.50
CA ASP A 518 -10.94 0.37 -1.65
C ASP A 518 -9.77 -0.62 -1.75
N LEU A 519 -8.58 -0.16 -1.38
CA LEU A 519 -7.40 -1.01 -1.37
C LEU A 519 -7.58 -2.15 -0.37
N ALA A 520 -7.44 -3.40 -0.87
CA ALA A 520 -7.61 -4.62 -0.10
C ALA A 520 -6.87 -4.54 1.25
N GLY A 521 -7.57 -4.88 2.34
CA GLY A 521 -7.09 -4.66 3.70
C GLY A 521 -5.74 -5.31 3.98
N PHE A 522 -5.48 -6.51 3.44
CA PHE A 522 -4.21 -7.19 3.64
C PHE A 522 -3.03 -6.48 2.92
N LEU A 523 -3.23 -5.94 1.72
CA LEU A 523 -2.17 -5.18 1.02
C LEU A 523 -1.77 -3.95 1.83
N ARG A 524 -2.76 -3.26 2.43
CA ARG A 524 -2.54 -2.12 3.32
C ARG A 524 -1.84 -2.52 4.62
N ASN A 525 -2.28 -3.60 5.25
CA ASN A 525 -1.71 -4.10 6.52
C ASN A 525 -0.23 -4.51 6.39
N PHE A 526 0.20 -4.89 5.18
CA PHE A 526 1.59 -5.23 4.88
C PHE A 526 2.30 -4.15 4.05
N ASP A 527 1.93 -2.89 4.32
CA ASP A 527 2.66 -1.70 3.91
C ASP A 527 2.76 -1.44 2.41
N MET A 528 1.80 -1.94 1.60
CA MET A 528 1.77 -1.56 0.18
C MET A 528 1.57 -0.05 0.05
N ALA A 529 2.32 0.58 -0.87
CA ALA A 529 2.21 2.02 -1.10
C ALA A 529 0.77 2.42 -1.48
N SER A 530 0.35 3.59 -0.99
CA SER A 530 -0.94 4.15 -1.37
C SER A 530 -0.95 4.45 -2.87
N PRO A 531 -1.94 3.97 -3.63
CA PRO A 531 -2.05 4.29 -5.05
C PRO A 531 -2.46 5.75 -5.28
N ASP A 532 -2.86 6.51 -4.24
CA ASP A 532 -3.42 7.86 -4.38
C ASP A 532 -2.40 8.94 -4.77
N ALA A 533 -1.12 8.74 -4.50
CA ALA A 533 -0.07 9.72 -4.76
C ALA A 533 1.29 9.03 -4.97
N HIS A 534 2.25 9.80 -5.49
CA HIS A 534 3.62 9.35 -5.62
C HIS A 534 4.21 8.94 -4.25
N SER A 535 4.69 7.70 -4.14
CA SER A 535 5.30 7.18 -2.90
C SER A 535 6.83 7.05 -3.05
N PRO A 536 7.63 7.87 -2.33
CA PRO A 536 9.10 7.83 -2.43
C PRO A 536 9.71 6.51 -1.93
N SER A 537 9.05 5.87 -0.96
CA SER A 537 9.44 4.65 -0.28
C SER A 537 8.24 4.09 0.50
N ARG A 538 8.30 2.81 0.87
CA ARG A 538 7.35 2.18 1.81
C ARG A 538 7.87 2.29 3.24
N ALA A 539 6.97 2.54 4.19
CA ALA A 539 7.28 2.36 5.60
C ALA A 539 7.15 0.87 5.93
N TYR A 540 8.19 0.21 6.44
CA TYR A 540 8.07 -1.18 6.88
C TYR A 540 7.69 -1.23 8.35
N THR A 541 6.48 -1.73 8.62
CA THR A 541 5.96 -1.89 9.98
C THR A 541 5.99 -3.36 10.39
N SER A 542 6.08 -3.59 11.70
CA SER A 542 5.95 -4.90 12.35
C SER A 542 4.86 -4.76 13.42
N VAL A 543 3.61 -5.04 13.04
CA VAL A 543 2.45 -4.82 13.89
C VAL A 543 1.71 -6.13 14.19
N PRO A 544 1.05 -6.28 15.36
CA PRO A 544 0.35 -7.52 15.72
C PRO A 544 -0.67 -8.00 14.68
N GLN A 545 -1.31 -7.08 13.95
CA GLN A 545 -2.28 -7.38 12.90
C GLN A 545 -1.69 -8.21 11.77
N GLN A 546 -0.40 -8.06 11.45
CA GLN A 546 0.28 -8.85 10.43
C GLN A 546 0.46 -10.31 10.90
N GLY A 547 0.85 -10.51 12.16
CA GLY A 547 0.91 -11.85 12.76
C GLY A 547 -0.46 -12.51 12.86
N LEU A 548 -1.48 -11.75 13.29
CA LEU A 548 -2.86 -12.23 13.32
C LEU A 548 -3.39 -12.60 11.93
N TYR A 549 -2.98 -11.89 10.87
CA TYR A 549 -3.30 -12.27 9.50
C TYR A 549 -2.72 -13.64 9.14
N LEU A 550 -1.46 -13.93 9.47
CA LEU A 550 -0.83 -15.22 9.21
C LEU A 550 -1.51 -16.38 9.96
N LEU A 551 -2.10 -16.11 11.13
CA LEU A 551 -2.79 -17.10 11.94
C LEU A 551 -4.26 -17.31 11.56
N ASN A 552 -4.95 -16.28 11.06
CA ASN A 552 -6.42 -16.29 10.93
C ASN A 552 -6.93 -16.11 9.48
N SER A 553 -6.04 -15.89 8.50
CA SER A 553 -6.45 -15.71 7.11
C SER A 553 -6.82 -17.04 6.45
N ASP A 554 -8.01 -17.11 5.84
CA ASP A 554 -8.45 -18.25 5.02
C ASP A 554 -7.44 -18.59 3.92
N PHE A 555 -6.80 -17.58 3.33
CA PHE A 555 -5.78 -17.79 2.30
C PHE A 555 -4.56 -18.53 2.85
N VAL A 556 -4.10 -18.16 4.05
CA VAL A 556 -2.94 -18.80 4.70
C VAL A 556 -3.32 -20.19 5.16
N ALA A 557 -4.50 -20.35 5.76
CA ALA A 557 -5.03 -21.66 6.13
C ALA A 557 -5.10 -22.61 4.92
N GLN A 558 -5.53 -22.15 3.75
CA GLN A 558 -5.52 -22.96 2.52
C GLN A 558 -4.11 -23.41 2.11
N GLN A 559 -3.08 -22.56 2.27
CA GLN A 559 -1.70 -22.96 1.99
C GLN A 559 -1.19 -23.98 3.02
N SER A 560 -1.54 -23.79 4.29
CA SER A 560 -1.21 -24.72 5.37
C SER A 560 -1.88 -26.08 5.20
N ILE A 561 -3.15 -26.11 4.77
CA ILE A 561 -3.88 -27.34 4.44
C ILE A 561 -3.18 -28.09 3.32
N GLU A 562 -2.83 -27.38 2.24
CA GLU A 562 -2.17 -27.98 1.09
C GLU A 562 -0.80 -28.56 1.45
N LEU A 563 0.00 -27.80 2.19
CA LEU A 563 1.33 -28.21 2.60
C LEU A 563 1.28 -29.36 3.62
N GLY A 564 0.37 -29.30 4.59
CA GLY A 564 0.14 -30.35 5.57
C GLY A 564 -0.32 -31.65 4.93
N ARG A 565 -1.22 -31.58 3.93
CA ARG A 565 -1.67 -32.74 3.14
C ARG A 565 -0.50 -33.43 2.42
N GLN A 566 0.41 -32.66 1.83
CA GLN A 566 1.59 -33.22 1.17
C GLN A 566 2.56 -33.86 2.18
N ALA A 567 2.78 -33.23 3.34
CA ALA A 567 3.60 -33.78 4.41
C ALA A 567 3.01 -35.07 5.01
N ALA A 568 1.70 -35.11 5.26
CA ALA A 568 1.00 -36.29 5.74
C ALA A 568 1.17 -37.47 4.77
N LYS A 569 0.99 -37.22 3.47
CA LYS A 569 1.22 -38.23 2.42
C LYS A 569 2.67 -38.72 2.41
N LEU A 570 3.64 -37.83 2.59
CA LEU A 570 5.06 -38.21 2.67
C LEU A 570 5.36 -39.04 3.93
N ALA A 571 4.72 -38.72 5.06
CA ALA A 571 4.87 -39.47 6.30
C ALA A 571 4.33 -40.90 6.19
N GLU A 572 3.25 -41.10 5.42
CA GLU A 572 2.71 -42.43 5.09
C GLU A 572 3.65 -43.25 4.21
N GLN A 573 4.39 -42.58 3.30
CA GLN A 573 5.27 -43.23 2.32
C GLN A 573 6.69 -43.49 2.86
N SER A 574 7.16 -42.67 3.79
CA SER A 574 8.49 -42.74 4.38
C SER A 574 8.36 -42.79 5.90
N ASP A 575 8.66 -41.67 6.58
CA ASP A 575 8.51 -41.53 8.02
C ASP A 575 8.20 -40.09 8.39
N ARG A 576 7.82 -39.88 9.65
CA ARG A 576 7.42 -38.57 10.18
C ARG A 576 8.58 -37.56 10.23
N GLN A 577 9.81 -38.01 10.48
CA GLN A 577 10.95 -37.10 10.53
C GLN A 577 11.30 -36.60 9.13
N ALA A 578 11.26 -37.47 8.11
CA ALA A 578 11.44 -37.11 6.72
C ALA A 578 10.36 -36.13 6.24
N ALA A 579 9.10 -36.34 6.62
CA ALA A 579 8.00 -35.41 6.33
C ALA A 579 8.16 -34.05 7.04
N GLY A 580 8.58 -34.07 8.31
CA GLY A 580 8.92 -32.88 9.07
C GLY A 580 10.05 -32.08 8.41
N ASP A 581 11.16 -32.73 8.10
CA ASP A 581 12.29 -32.10 7.42
C ASP A 581 11.90 -31.53 6.04
N TRP A 582 11.07 -32.25 5.29
CA TRP A 582 10.55 -31.77 4.01
C TRP A 582 9.76 -30.46 4.15
N LEU A 583 8.94 -30.30 5.21
CA LEU A 583 8.23 -29.04 5.46
C LEU A 583 9.20 -27.86 5.65
N PHE A 584 10.28 -28.06 6.41
CA PHE A 584 11.31 -27.05 6.61
C PHE A 584 12.02 -26.71 5.30
N ARG A 585 12.33 -27.72 4.46
CA ARG A 585 12.94 -27.50 3.16
C ARG A 585 12.03 -26.71 2.21
N GLN A 586 10.73 -27.03 2.17
CA GLN A 586 9.77 -26.32 1.31
C GLN A 586 9.50 -24.89 1.77
N ALA A 587 9.32 -24.66 3.07
CA ALA A 587 8.95 -23.35 3.59
C ALA A 587 10.16 -22.43 3.82
N LEU A 588 11.26 -22.97 4.35
CA LEU A 588 12.42 -22.18 4.83
C LEU A 588 13.68 -22.35 3.97
N GLY A 589 13.71 -23.32 3.06
CA GLY A 589 14.87 -23.56 2.20
C GLY A 589 16.08 -24.15 2.95
N ARG A 590 15.85 -24.80 4.09
CA ARG A 590 16.89 -25.52 4.85
C ARG A 590 16.33 -26.80 5.47
N SER A 591 17.21 -27.72 5.85
CA SER A 591 16.82 -28.84 6.69
C SER A 591 16.45 -28.39 8.10
N ALA A 592 15.56 -29.14 8.74
CA ALA A 592 15.27 -29.04 10.15
C ALA A 592 16.49 -29.49 10.97
N THR A 593 16.75 -28.81 12.08
CA THR A 593 17.73 -29.24 13.07
C THR A 593 17.20 -30.45 13.84
N GLU A 594 18.10 -31.21 14.50
CA GLU A 594 17.69 -32.34 15.35
C GLU A 594 16.69 -31.93 16.43
N ARG A 595 16.85 -30.73 16.99
CA ARG A 595 15.94 -30.18 18.00
C ARG A 595 14.56 -29.89 17.40
N GLU A 596 14.50 -29.31 16.20
CA GLU A 596 13.24 -29.04 15.51
C GLU A 596 12.51 -30.34 15.16
N LEU A 597 13.22 -31.37 14.68
CA LEU A 597 12.61 -32.68 14.39
C LEU A 597 12.02 -33.35 15.63
N GLN A 598 12.66 -33.21 16.80
CA GLN A 598 12.09 -33.68 18.07
C GLN A 598 10.78 -32.94 18.42
N LEU A 599 10.76 -31.61 18.23
CA LEU A 599 9.57 -30.80 18.49
C LEU A 599 8.43 -31.12 17.52
N VAL A 600 8.75 -31.35 16.24
CA VAL A 600 7.78 -31.78 15.20
C VAL A 600 7.05 -33.05 15.63
N GLY A 601 7.79 -34.07 16.08
CA GLY A 601 7.19 -35.32 16.54
C GLY A 601 6.21 -35.10 17.70
N ALA A 602 6.64 -34.36 18.72
CA ALA A 602 5.79 -34.05 19.89
C ALA A 602 4.56 -33.20 19.53
N PHE A 603 4.69 -32.28 18.57
CA PHE A 603 3.62 -31.39 18.15
C PHE A 603 2.51 -32.15 17.40
N ILE A 604 2.86 -33.02 16.47
CA ILE A 604 1.88 -33.79 15.67
C ILE A 604 1.10 -34.79 16.55
N ASP A 605 1.73 -35.33 17.60
CA ASP A 605 1.09 -36.26 18.54
C ASP A 605 0.15 -35.56 19.53
N SER A 606 0.16 -34.22 19.59
CA SER A 606 -0.71 -33.44 20.47
C SER A 606 -2.00 -33.07 19.70
N PRO A 607 -3.17 -33.62 20.04
CA PRO A 607 -4.41 -33.22 19.37
C PRO A 607 -4.68 -31.74 19.66
N PRO A 608 -5.11 -30.95 18.65
CA PRO A 608 -5.49 -29.57 18.89
C PRO A 608 -6.61 -29.52 19.92
N GLU A 609 -6.42 -28.74 20.98
CA GLU A 609 -7.43 -28.52 22.00
C GLU A 609 -8.62 -27.81 21.34
N GLN A 610 -9.72 -28.55 21.13
CA GLN A 610 -10.94 -27.97 20.61
C GLN A 610 -11.56 -27.12 21.72
N MET A 611 -11.36 -25.80 21.65
CA MET A 611 -12.13 -24.88 22.47
C MET A 611 -13.61 -25.01 22.08
N GLU A 612 -14.43 -25.56 22.99
CA GLU A 612 -15.88 -25.43 22.90
C GLU A 612 -16.25 -23.95 23.00
N VAL A 613 -16.50 -23.32 21.87
CA VAL A 613 -17.08 -21.98 21.85
C VAL A 613 -18.59 -22.15 21.73
N SER A 614 -19.32 -21.81 22.79
CA SER A 614 -20.78 -21.81 22.80
C SER A 614 -21.32 -20.89 21.68
N GLU A 615 -22.05 -21.46 20.73
CA GLU A 615 -22.70 -20.70 19.64
C GLU A 615 -23.90 -19.94 20.18
N THR A 616 -23.78 -18.62 20.31
CA THR A 616 -24.84 -17.75 20.85
C THR A 616 -25.98 -17.50 19.86
N TRP A 617 -25.73 -17.57 18.55
CA TRP A 617 -26.75 -17.44 17.51
C TRP A 617 -26.70 -18.65 16.58
N ILE A 618 -27.85 -19.16 16.15
CA ILE A 618 -27.96 -20.32 15.26
C ILE A 618 -28.96 -19.99 14.14
N ALA A 619 -28.58 -20.26 12.89
CA ALA A 619 -29.44 -20.15 11.73
C ALA A 619 -30.14 -21.48 11.46
N GLY A 620 -31.46 -21.45 11.31
CA GLY A 620 -32.26 -22.64 11.10
C GLY A 620 -33.60 -22.39 10.45
N TYR A 621 -34.39 -23.44 10.39
CA TYR A 621 -35.78 -23.42 9.97
C TYR A 621 -36.59 -24.34 10.88
N GLY A 622 -37.91 -24.20 10.86
CA GLY A 622 -38.73 -24.97 11.77
C GLY A 622 -40.23 -24.87 11.53
N THR A 623 -40.94 -25.72 12.26
CA THR A 623 -42.41 -25.78 12.22
C THR A 623 -42.98 -24.94 13.34
N LEU A 624 -43.66 -23.84 12.99
CA LEU A 624 -44.37 -23.00 13.96
C LEU A 624 -45.79 -23.51 14.15
N ASP A 625 -46.13 -23.91 15.38
CA ASP A 625 -47.51 -24.17 15.77
C ASP A 625 -48.12 -22.83 16.24
N LEU A 626 -48.94 -22.25 15.36
CA LEU A 626 -49.57 -20.95 15.60
C LEU A 626 -50.62 -21.00 16.73
N ASP A 627 -51.30 -22.13 16.90
CA ASP A 627 -52.33 -22.29 17.93
C ASP A 627 -51.69 -22.46 19.31
N ALA A 628 -50.59 -23.21 19.38
CA ALA A 628 -49.83 -23.38 20.61
C ALA A 628 -48.89 -22.20 20.90
N GLY A 629 -48.58 -21.37 19.90
CA GLY A 629 -47.60 -20.29 19.98
C GLY A 629 -46.18 -20.82 20.26
N LYS A 630 -45.82 -21.98 19.68
CA LYS A 630 -44.56 -22.68 19.98
C LYS A 630 -43.87 -23.18 18.72
N LEU A 631 -42.54 -23.24 18.77
CA LEU A 631 -41.74 -23.87 17.73
C LEU A 631 -41.72 -25.39 17.96
N ALA A 632 -42.52 -26.13 17.20
CA ALA A 632 -42.67 -27.58 17.35
C ALA A 632 -41.45 -28.37 16.87
N LYS A 633 -40.74 -27.84 15.87
CA LYS A 633 -39.54 -28.43 15.30
C LYS A 633 -38.54 -27.35 14.93
N PHE A 634 -37.26 -27.59 15.20
CA PHE A 634 -36.15 -26.74 14.76
C PHE A 634 -35.06 -27.61 14.15
N GLU A 635 -34.60 -27.23 12.97
CA GLU A 635 -33.43 -27.81 12.31
C GLU A 635 -32.46 -26.71 11.89
N ARG A 636 -31.16 -26.99 11.98
CA ARG A 636 -30.13 -26.08 11.48
C ARG A 636 -30.17 -26.07 9.96
N LEU A 637 -29.99 -24.89 9.36
CA LEU A 637 -29.78 -24.81 7.92
C LEU A 637 -28.38 -25.34 7.62
N PRO A 638 -28.24 -26.34 6.73
CA PRO A 638 -27.01 -27.11 6.60
C PRO A 638 -25.91 -26.39 5.82
N LYS A 639 -26.25 -25.33 5.08
CA LYS A 639 -25.34 -24.75 4.09
C LYS A 639 -25.27 -23.24 4.15
N PHE A 640 -24.06 -22.68 4.09
CA PHE A 640 -23.79 -21.25 4.00
C PHE A 640 -23.06 -20.91 2.71
N GLN A 641 -23.59 -19.95 1.95
CA GLN A 641 -23.00 -19.48 0.70
C GLN A 641 -23.46 -18.03 0.46
N ASP A 642 -22.59 -17.18 -0.10
CA ASP A 642 -22.92 -15.79 -0.45
C ASP A 642 -23.56 -14.98 0.69
N GLY A 643 -23.11 -15.20 1.93
CA GLY A 643 -23.60 -14.48 3.11
C GLY A 643 -24.95 -14.94 3.66
N ARG A 644 -25.48 -16.07 3.17
CA ARG A 644 -26.79 -16.64 3.60
C ARG A 644 -26.69 -18.13 3.93
N TRP A 645 -27.51 -18.56 4.88
CA TRP A 645 -27.79 -19.95 5.20
C TRP A 645 -29.03 -20.43 4.44
N SER A 646 -29.00 -21.65 3.89
CA SER A 646 -30.10 -22.24 3.11
C SER A 646 -30.03 -23.78 3.08
N GLY A 647 -30.98 -24.44 2.41
CA GLY A 647 -31.03 -25.89 2.27
C GLY A 647 -29.93 -26.48 1.37
N ASN A 648 -29.65 -25.85 0.21
CA ASN A 648 -28.68 -26.32 -0.81
C ASN A 648 -28.10 -25.15 -1.63
N ASP A 649 -27.27 -25.43 -2.66
CA ASP A 649 -26.58 -24.42 -3.50
C ASP A 649 -27.50 -23.49 -4.32
N GLY A 650 -28.76 -23.87 -4.49
CA GLY A 650 -29.72 -23.15 -5.34
C GLY A 650 -30.96 -22.74 -4.56
N ALA A 651 -31.50 -21.57 -4.88
CA ALA A 651 -32.83 -21.15 -4.48
C ALA A 651 -33.74 -21.17 -5.72
N PRO A 652 -34.93 -21.80 -5.66
CA PRO A 652 -35.49 -22.51 -4.51
C PRO A 652 -34.85 -23.89 -4.30
N ASP A 653 -34.72 -24.28 -3.02
CA ASP A 653 -34.38 -25.64 -2.60
C ASP A 653 -35.52 -26.62 -2.94
N ALA A 654 -35.18 -27.87 -3.27
CA ALA A 654 -36.17 -28.88 -3.67
C ALA A 654 -37.15 -29.27 -2.54
N ILE A 655 -36.78 -29.07 -1.28
CA ILE A 655 -37.56 -29.43 -0.08
C ILE A 655 -38.00 -28.17 0.66
N LEU A 656 -37.06 -27.25 0.94
CA LEU A 656 -37.27 -26.05 1.75
C LEU A 656 -37.74 -24.83 0.94
N GLY A 657 -37.78 -24.94 -0.40
CA GLY A 657 -38.18 -23.85 -1.29
C GLY A 657 -37.26 -22.62 -1.13
N TRP A 658 -37.85 -21.45 -0.95
CA TRP A 658 -37.12 -20.19 -0.80
C TRP A 658 -36.58 -19.94 0.62
N CYS A 659 -36.68 -20.91 1.54
CA CYS A 659 -36.23 -20.77 2.92
C CYS A 659 -34.73 -20.47 3.01
N LEU A 660 -34.38 -19.26 3.43
CA LEU A 660 -33.01 -18.82 3.65
C LEU A 660 -32.94 -17.73 4.73
N ILE A 661 -31.77 -17.57 5.34
CA ILE A 661 -31.51 -16.51 6.32
C ILE A 661 -30.12 -15.92 6.17
N HIS A 662 -30.02 -14.61 6.27
CA HIS A 662 -28.77 -13.85 6.35
C HIS A 662 -28.76 -12.97 7.61
N ALA A 663 -27.67 -12.23 7.81
CA ALA A 663 -27.46 -11.43 9.02
C ALA A 663 -28.59 -10.42 9.30
N GLN A 664 -29.14 -9.79 8.26
CA GLN A 664 -30.19 -8.78 8.36
C GLN A 664 -31.61 -9.35 8.30
N GLY A 665 -31.81 -10.54 7.75
CA GLY A 665 -33.13 -10.95 7.28
C GLY A 665 -33.15 -12.35 6.67
N GLY A 666 -34.09 -12.60 5.77
CA GLY A 666 -34.23 -13.89 5.11
C GLY A 666 -35.41 -13.93 4.15
N HIS A 667 -35.83 -15.15 3.80
CA HIS A 667 -37.05 -15.39 3.05
C HIS A 667 -37.70 -16.67 3.61
N PRO A 668 -38.99 -16.65 4.00
CA PRO A 668 -39.67 -17.83 4.51
C PRO A 668 -39.82 -18.91 3.43
N GLY A 669 -39.88 -20.19 3.85
CA GLY A 669 -40.24 -21.28 2.97
C GLY A 669 -41.74 -21.35 2.67
N THR A 670 -42.17 -22.37 1.95
CA THR A 670 -43.60 -22.57 1.62
C THR A 670 -44.31 -23.34 2.74
N GLY A 671 -45.20 -22.67 3.47
CA GLY A 671 -45.91 -23.29 4.59
C GLY A 671 -45.22 -23.08 5.94
N LEU A 672 -45.95 -23.42 7.01
CA LEU A 672 -45.54 -23.18 8.39
C LEU A 672 -44.44 -24.13 8.87
N GLU A 673 -44.25 -25.24 8.16
CA GLU A 673 -43.20 -26.22 8.39
C GLU A 673 -41.79 -25.73 8.03
N PHE A 674 -41.70 -24.67 7.22
CA PHE A 674 -40.44 -24.07 6.74
C PHE A 674 -40.32 -22.59 7.13
N ALA A 675 -40.79 -22.24 8.33
CA ALA A 675 -40.55 -20.92 8.88
C ALA A 675 -39.04 -20.73 9.12
N VAL A 676 -38.52 -19.55 8.76
CA VAL A 676 -37.11 -19.21 9.00
C VAL A 676 -36.94 -18.94 10.48
N VAL A 677 -35.93 -19.56 11.10
CA VAL A 677 -35.67 -19.39 12.54
C VAL A 677 -34.27 -18.83 12.74
N ARG A 678 -34.20 -17.69 13.42
CA ARG A 678 -32.96 -17.26 14.07
C ARG A 678 -33.05 -17.60 15.54
N ARG A 679 -32.20 -18.50 16.03
CA ARG A 679 -32.18 -18.91 17.44
C ARG A 679 -31.06 -18.19 18.18
N TRP A 680 -31.37 -17.63 19.34
CA TRP A 680 -30.39 -17.15 20.30
C TRP A 680 -30.30 -18.12 21.47
N VAL A 681 -29.09 -18.44 21.91
CA VAL A 681 -28.82 -19.29 23.08
C VAL A 681 -28.22 -18.42 24.17
N ALA A 682 -28.87 -18.35 25.32
CA ALA A 682 -28.42 -17.52 26.43
C ALA A 682 -27.02 -17.96 26.91
N PRO A 683 -25.98 -17.11 26.83
CA PRO A 683 -24.62 -17.49 27.23
C PRO A 683 -24.45 -17.52 28.76
N ARG A 684 -25.36 -16.87 29.50
CA ARG A 684 -25.37 -16.80 30.96
C ARG A 684 -26.76 -16.48 31.50
N ASP A 685 -26.95 -16.72 32.79
CA ASP A 685 -28.16 -16.34 33.53
C ASP A 685 -28.33 -14.82 33.59
N GLY A 686 -29.57 -14.35 33.56
CA GLY A 686 -29.90 -12.95 33.85
C GLY A 686 -31.21 -12.47 33.23
N THR A 687 -31.51 -11.19 33.43
CA THR A 687 -32.69 -10.53 32.86
C THR A 687 -32.30 -9.77 31.60
N ILE A 688 -33.03 -9.99 30.51
CA ILE A 688 -32.75 -9.39 29.22
C ILE A 688 -33.92 -8.54 28.69
N ARG A 689 -33.59 -7.62 27.78
CA ARG A 689 -34.53 -6.89 26.92
C ARG A 689 -34.26 -7.19 25.47
N ILE A 690 -35.33 -7.33 24.69
CA ILE A 690 -35.26 -7.61 23.25
C ILE A 690 -35.87 -6.44 22.49
N ARG A 691 -35.16 -5.96 21.47
CA ARG A 691 -35.60 -4.94 20.52
C ARG A 691 -35.26 -5.35 19.10
N GLY A 692 -36.17 -5.14 18.18
CA GLY A 692 -35.92 -5.37 16.76
C GLY A 692 -36.88 -4.59 15.86
N THR A 693 -36.63 -4.65 14.57
CA THR A 693 -37.51 -4.07 13.55
C THR A 693 -37.70 -5.10 12.45
N LEU A 694 -38.94 -5.56 12.26
CA LEU A 694 -39.34 -6.46 11.19
C LEU A 694 -39.86 -5.64 10.01
N ASN A 695 -39.30 -5.84 8.83
CA ASN A 695 -39.60 -5.09 7.61
C ASN A 695 -39.84 -6.05 6.45
N HIS A 696 -40.94 -5.83 5.73
CA HIS A 696 -41.28 -6.46 4.46
C HIS A 696 -41.30 -5.39 3.36
N PRO A 697 -40.25 -5.28 2.53
CA PRO A 697 -40.11 -4.20 1.56
C PRO A 697 -40.96 -4.36 0.30
N ALA A 698 -41.31 -5.60 -0.08
CA ALA A 698 -42.10 -5.83 -1.29
C ALA A 698 -43.57 -5.43 -1.06
N LYS A 699 -44.22 -4.93 -2.12
CA LYS A 699 -45.66 -4.61 -2.10
C LYS A 699 -46.49 -5.70 -2.77
N GLU A 700 -45.82 -6.56 -3.52
CA GLU A 700 -46.37 -7.62 -4.35
C GLU A 700 -46.52 -8.94 -3.59
N GLY A 701 -45.87 -9.07 -2.42
CA GLY A 701 -45.96 -10.26 -1.55
C GLY A 701 -47.15 -10.20 -0.58
N ASP A 702 -47.54 -11.37 -0.06
CA ASP A 702 -48.65 -11.52 0.89
C ASP A 702 -48.25 -11.09 2.32
N GLY A 703 -46.95 -10.89 2.57
CA GLY A 703 -46.41 -10.41 3.82
C GLY A 703 -45.86 -11.49 4.72
N VAL A 704 -45.09 -11.05 5.73
CA VAL A 704 -44.46 -11.94 6.71
C VAL A 704 -45.03 -11.76 8.10
N ARG A 705 -44.97 -12.81 8.88
CA ARG A 705 -45.23 -12.78 10.32
C ARG A 705 -43.94 -13.11 11.06
N GLY A 706 -43.57 -12.26 12.00
CA GLY A 706 -42.49 -12.54 12.94
C GLY A 706 -43.05 -12.92 14.30
N THR A 707 -42.58 -14.01 14.87
CA THR A 707 -42.95 -14.50 16.20
C THR A 707 -41.68 -14.69 17.04
N ILE A 708 -41.67 -14.15 18.26
CA ILE A 708 -40.60 -14.43 19.23
C ILE A 708 -41.09 -15.54 20.16
N VAL A 709 -40.38 -16.67 20.20
CA VAL A 709 -40.72 -17.85 21.00
C VAL A 709 -39.62 -18.10 22.02
N HIS A 710 -40.01 -18.44 23.25
CA HIS A 710 -39.11 -18.86 24.31
C HIS A 710 -39.25 -20.37 24.54
N ASP A 711 -38.16 -21.09 24.83
CA ASP A 711 -38.13 -22.56 24.86
C ASP A 711 -39.17 -23.23 25.78
N SER A 712 -39.60 -22.52 26.82
CA SER A 712 -40.45 -23.02 27.90
C SER A 712 -41.77 -22.26 28.04
N GLN A 713 -42.07 -21.31 27.14
CA GLN A 713 -43.29 -20.48 27.18
C GLN A 713 -44.05 -20.47 25.84
N GLN A 714 -45.24 -19.87 25.81
CA GLN A 714 -45.91 -19.49 24.57
C GLN A 714 -45.20 -18.27 23.94
N ALA A 715 -45.57 -17.92 22.70
CA ALA A 715 -45.02 -16.78 21.98
C ALA A 715 -45.00 -15.50 22.83
N LEU A 716 -43.82 -14.89 22.96
CA LEU A 716 -43.60 -13.63 23.69
C LEU A 716 -44.13 -12.42 22.93
N GLY A 717 -44.32 -12.56 21.62
CA GLY A 717 -44.95 -11.56 20.77
C GLY A 717 -45.01 -12.03 19.33
N GLN A 718 -46.01 -11.53 18.59
CA GLN A 718 -46.22 -11.83 17.19
C GLN A 718 -46.60 -10.53 16.45
N TRP A 719 -46.00 -10.33 15.28
CA TRP A 719 -46.19 -9.13 14.46
C TRP A 719 -46.36 -9.54 13.01
N THR A 720 -47.43 -9.08 12.37
CA THR A 720 -47.69 -9.31 10.94
C THR A 720 -47.38 -8.04 10.16
N VAL A 721 -46.64 -8.17 9.07
CA VAL A 721 -46.21 -7.05 8.21
C VAL A 721 -46.53 -7.40 6.77
N LEU A 722 -47.62 -6.81 6.24
CA LEU A 722 -48.02 -6.99 4.84
C LEU A 722 -47.09 -6.22 3.89
N SER A 723 -46.73 -4.99 4.24
CA SER A 723 -45.71 -4.18 3.55
C SER A 723 -45.29 -3.03 4.47
N GLY A 724 -44.00 -2.67 4.47
CA GLY A 724 -43.41 -1.68 5.38
C GLY A 724 -42.74 -2.32 6.59
N GLU A 725 -42.65 -1.61 7.72
CA GLU A 725 -41.92 -2.08 8.91
C GLU A 725 -42.71 -1.93 10.21
N THR A 726 -42.35 -2.75 11.20
CA THR A 726 -42.88 -2.67 12.57
C THR A 726 -41.79 -2.94 13.61
N LYS A 727 -41.91 -2.31 14.78
CA LYS A 727 -40.99 -2.52 15.90
C LYS A 727 -41.42 -3.74 16.69
N THR A 728 -40.49 -4.65 16.93
CA THR A 728 -40.68 -5.86 17.74
C THR A 728 -39.97 -5.68 19.08
N ALA A 729 -40.62 -5.98 20.19
CA ALA A 729 -40.09 -5.70 21.51
C ALA A 729 -40.55 -6.71 22.57
N VAL A 730 -39.63 -7.09 23.46
CA VAL A 730 -39.92 -7.75 24.74
C VAL A 730 -39.22 -6.93 25.82
N GLU A 731 -40.00 -6.37 26.76
CA GLU A 731 -39.49 -5.40 27.74
C GLU A 731 -38.57 -6.02 28.78
N THR A 732 -38.93 -7.18 29.30
CA THR A 732 -38.18 -7.88 30.36
C THR A 732 -38.43 -9.37 30.23
N LEU A 733 -37.37 -10.17 30.22
CA LEU A 733 -37.42 -11.64 30.20
C LEU A 733 -36.27 -12.21 31.02
N GLU A 734 -36.56 -13.11 31.95
CA GLU A 734 -35.52 -13.87 32.66
C GLU A 734 -35.07 -15.06 31.80
N VAL A 735 -33.76 -15.25 31.68
CA VAL A 735 -33.15 -16.37 30.96
C VAL A 735 -32.09 -17.06 31.82
N ARG A 736 -31.94 -18.37 31.62
CA ARG A 736 -30.86 -19.19 32.16
C ARG A 736 -29.90 -19.58 31.05
N GLN A 737 -28.63 -19.77 31.39
CA GLN A 737 -27.61 -20.24 30.47
C GLN A 737 -28.07 -21.49 29.72
N GLY A 738 -27.94 -21.47 28.39
CA GLY A 738 -28.38 -22.54 27.50
C GLY A 738 -29.84 -22.46 27.05
N GLN A 739 -30.68 -21.61 27.66
CA GLN A 739 -32.06 -21.42 27.19
C GLN A 739 -32.10 -20.73 25.83
N THR A 740 -33.14 -21.04 25.06
CA THR A 740 -33.25 -20.55 23.68
C THR A 740 -34.39 -19.57 23.47
N ILE A 741 -34.12 -18.58 22.62
CA ILE A 741 -35.09 -17.61 22.12
C ILE A 741 -35.08 -17.65 20.61
N ASP A 742 -36.21 -18.00 20.02
CA ASP A 742 -36.38 -18.18 18.60
C ASP A 742 -37.12 -17.00 17.98
N PHE A 743 -36.50 -16.38 16.99
CA PHE A 743 -37.09 -15.36 16.14
C PHE A 743 -37.53 -16.06 14.85
N VAL A 744 -38.81 -16.43 14.83
CA VAL A 744 -39.43 -17.26 13.79
C VAL A 744 -40.14 -16.36 12.80
N THR A 745 -39.85 -16.50 11.51
CA THR A 745 -40.49 -15.73 10.43
C THR A 745 -41.12 -16.66 9.41
N ASP A 746 -42.43 -16.55 9.22
CA ASP A 746 -43.22 -17.31 8.25
C ASP A 746 -43.98 -16.37 7.30
N SER A 747 -44.45 -16.88 6.17
CA SER A 747 -45.32 -16.12 5.26
C SER A 747 -46.77 -16.16 5.75
N VAL A 748 -47.50 -15.05 5.58
CA VAL A 748 -48.95 -14.96 5.84
C VAL A 748 -49.74 -15.79 4.82
N GLY A 749 -49.21 -15.91 3.59
CA GLY A 749 -49.90 -16.53 2.46
C GLY A 749 -48.90 -17.26 1.57
N ASN A 750 -48.82 -16.85 0.31
CA ASN A 750 -47.82 -17.35 -0.60
C ASN A 750 -46.48 -16.64 -0.34
N PRO A 751 -45.38 -17.37 -0.09
CA PRO A 751 -44.08 -16.76 0.20
C PRO A 751 -43.46 -16.02 -0.99
N ASN A 752 -44.03 -16.06 -2.19
CA ASN A 752 -43.51 -15.34 -3.35
C ASN A 752 -43.41 -13.83 -3.05
N HIS A 753 -42.21 -13.29 -3.22
CA HIS A 753 -41.85 -11.89 -2.91
C HIS A 753 -41.79 -11.54 -1.41
N ASP A 754 -41.85 -12.50 -0.50
CA ASP A 754 -41.87 -12.27 0.96
C ASP A 754 -40.47 -12.23 1.62
N SER A 755 -39.44 -11.74 0.92
CA SER A 755 -38.15 -11.45 1.55
C SER A 755 -38.33 -10.44 2.67
N PHE A 756 -37.71 -10.67 3.83
CA PHE A 756 -37.83 -9.79 5.00
C PHE A 756 -36.48 -9.36 5.54
N ASN A 757 -36.47 -8.24 6.27
CA ASN A 757 -35.40 -7.85 7.17
C ASN A 757 -35.92 -7.87 8.60
N TRP A 758 -35.21 -8.52 9.51
CA TRP A 758 -35.51 -8.48 10.93
C TRP A 758 -34.22 -8.44 11.73
N THR A 759 -33.75 -7.25 12.11
CA THR A 759 -32.57 -7.10 12.97
C THR A 759 -32.99 -7.10 14.43
N VAL A 760 -32.25 -7.83 15.27
CA VAL A 760 -32.57 -8.05 16.69
C VAL A 760 -31.38 -7.67 17.56
N ARG A 761 -31.67 -7.00 18.67
CA ARG A 761 -30.73 -6.63 19.72
C ARG A 761 -31.23 -7.14 21.06
N ILE A 762 -30.39 -7.91 21.76
CA ILE A 762 -30.63 -8.39 23.12
C ILE A 762 -29.64 -7.74 24.07
N ARG A 763 -30.12 -7.25 25.20
CA ARG A 763 -29.32 -6.60 26.24
C ARG A 763 -29.65 -7.16 27.61
N TYR A 764 -28.64 -7.44 28.42
CA TYR A 764 -28.83 -7.72 29.84
C TYR A 764 -29.10 -6.43 30.63
N GLU A 765 -29.96 -6.49 31.64
CA GLU A 765 -30.33 -5.33 32.47
C GLU A 765 -29.26 -4.97 33.52
N ASP A 766 -28.21 -5.79 33.67
CA ASP A 766 -27.12 -5.62 34.64
C ASP A 766 -26.11 -4.51 34.27
N GLY A 767 -26.34 -3.77 33.19
CA GLY A 767 -25.48 -2.67 32.75
C GLY A 767 -24.20 -3.10 32.04
N ALA A 768 -24.01 -4.40 31.76
CA ALA A 768 -22.91 -4.86 30.93
C ALA A 768 -23.01 -4.27 29.51
N LYS A 769 -21.88 -3.86 28.93
CA LYS A 769 -21.81 -3.31 27.56
C LYS A 769 -22.04 -4.35 26.46
N GLU A 770 -22.20 -5.62 26.82
CA GLU A 770 -22.41 -6.70 25.86
C GLU A 770 -23.80 -6.61 25.24
N ASN A 771 -23.85 -6.26 23.95
CA ASN A 771 -25.05 -6.30 23.13
C ASN A 771 -24.96 -7.53 22.23
N TYR A 772 -26.01 -8.36 22.23
CA TYR A 772 -26.12 -9.45 21.27
C TYR A 772 -26.92 -8.95 20.06
N GLU A 773 -26.23 -8.71 18.94
CA GLU A 773 -26.80 -8.13 17.73
C GLU A 773 -26.79 -9.17 16.60
N SER A 774 -27.97 -9.57 16.13
CA SER A 774 -28.11 -10.61 15.12
C SER A 774 -27.37 -10.30 13.81
N GLU A 775 -27.32 -9.02 13.42
CA GLU A 775 -26.66 -8.55 12.20
C GLU A 775 -25.13 -8.72 12.25
N LYS A 776 -24.53 -8.71 13.43
CA LYS A 776 -23.07 -8.78 13.60
C LYS A 776 -22.57 -10.17 13.98
N GLN A 777 -23.46 -11.01 14.50
CA GLN A 777 -23.06 -12.21 15.24
C GLN A 777 -23.76 -13.48 14.77
N LEU A 778 -24.56 -13.45 13.70
CA LEU A 778 -25.04 -14.69 13.07
C LEU A 778 -23.81 -15.45 12.53
N PRO A 779 -23.50 -16.65 13.03
CA PRO A 779 -22.25 -17.32 12.69
C PRO A 779 -22.23 -17.71 11.21
N THR A 780 -21.04 -17.67 10.64
CA THR A 780 -20.68 -18.35 9.39
C THR A 780 -20.10 -19.73 9.77
N PRO A 781 -20.16 -20.76 8.89
CA PRO A 781 -19.52 -22.04 9.18
C PRO A 781 -18.06 -21.79 9.53
N ARG A 782 -17.60 -22.42 10.61
CA ARG A 782 -16.18 -22.41 10.92
C ARG A 782 -15.46 -23.32 9.92
N PRO A 783 -14.26 -22.94 9.46
CA PRO A 783 -13.37 -23.89 8.83
C PRO A 783 -13.20 -25.10 9.76
N GLU A 784 -13.10 -26.31 9.19
CA GLU A 784 -12.68 -27.45 9.99
C GLU A 784 -11.35 -27.13 10.68
N PRO A 785 -11.17 -27.52 11.95
CA PRO A 785 -9.90 -27.32 12.63
C PRO A 785 -8.77 -27.98 11.84
N LEU A 786 -7.65 -27.27 11.71
CA LEU A 786 -6.44 -27.80 11.08
C LEU A 786 -5.93 -29.03 11.86
N ASP A 787 -5.53 -30.07 11.14
CA ASP A 787 -4.87 -31.23 11.76
C ASP A 787 -3.42 -30.92 12.20
N GLY A 788 -2.75 -31.88 12.87
CA GLY A 788 -1.39 -31.66 13.38
C GLY A 788 -0.35 -31.29 12.31
N TRP A 789 -0.43 -31.86 11.10
CA TRP A 789 0.47 -31.52 10.00
C TRP A 789 0.16 -30.14 9.43
N GLN A 790 -1.12 -29.80 9.31
CA GLN A 790 -1.59 -28.51 8.80
C GLN A 790 -1.27 -27.37 9.78
N LEU A 791 -1.41 -27.61 11.09
CA LEU A 791 -1.01 -26.68 12.14
C LEU A 791 0.51 -26.47 12.17
N LEU A 792 1.29 -27.54 11.99
CA LEU A 792 2.75 -27.43 11.90
C LEU A 792 3.17 -26.60 10.69
N ALA A 793 2.56 -26.85 9.53
CA ALA A 793 2.76 -26.04 8.34
C ALA A 793 2.44 -24.56 8.60
N GLN A 794 1.30 -24.27 9.25
CA GLN A 794 0.93 -22.90 9.62
C GLN A 794 1.96 -22.26 10.56
N ALA A 795 2.43 -22.97 11.58
CA ALA A 795 3.41 -22.48 12.54
C ALA A 795 4.73 -22.10 11.85
N ILE A 796 5.19 -22.91 10.89
CA ILE A 796 6.41 -22.63 10.11
C ILE A 796 6.19 -21.40 9.21
N LEU A 797 5.06 -21.32 8.50
CA LEU A 797 4.74 -20.19 7.62
C LEU A 797 4.51 -18.88 8.38
N ALA A 798 4.11 -18.94 9.65
CA ALA A 798 3.95 -17.79 10.53
C ALA A 798 5.24 -17.35 11.23
N SER A 799 6.35 -18.07 11.03
CA SER A 799 7.62 -17.78 11.69
C SER A 799 8.32 -16.52 11.16
N ASN A 800 9.15 -15.89 11.99
CA ASN A 800 10.02 -14.80 11.55
C ASN A 800 11.00 -15.24 10.46
N GLU A 801 11.48 -16.49 10.51
CA GLU A 801 12.37 -17.01 9.47
C GLU A 801 11.68 -17.09 8.10
N PHE A 802 10.37 -17.33 8.07
CA PHE A 802 9.59 -17.22 6.84
C PHE A 802 9.32 -15.76 6.45
N ALA A 803 9.04 -14.88 7.42
CA ALA A 803 8.64 -13.50 7.14
C ALA A 803 9.81 -12.57 6.75
N PHE A 804 11.06 -12.95 7.00
CA PHE A 804 12.26 -12.13 6.72
C PHE A 804 13.14 -12.74 5.61
N ILE A 805 13.96 -11.89 4.98
CA ILE A 805 14.89 -12.30 3.90
C ILE A 805 16.18 -12.87 4.50
N ASP A 806 16.74 -12.16 5.48
CA ASP A 806 18.08 -12.32 6.08
C ASP A 806 18.09 -12.89 7.50
#